data_AF-A0A958HPY7-F1
#
_entry.id   AF-A0A958HPY7-F1
#
_cell.length_a   1.000
_cell.length_b   1.000
_cell.length_c   1.000
_cell.angle_alpha   90.00
_cell.angle_beta   90.00
_cell.angle_gamma   90.00
#
_symmetry.space_group_name_H-M   'P 1'
#
loop_
_entity.id
_entity.type
_entity.pdbx_description
1 polymer ?
#
loop_
_entity_poly.entity_id
_entity_poly.type
_entity_poly.pdbx_seq_one_letter_code
_entity_poly.pdbx_strand_id
1 'polypeptide(L)'
;MSNVFNQRPARAVSLAVRIKDWQFFRGLPVLLVLILLAVLLAVSVRVGWARPAGNAATQVYPPAAIPQGTITSTSSDCLWIGYTPFGVEDNAEFDLYLAWSGTITSARLVADEFNVGRLNDIYLNDQLIGHSIIDGSATNGTYCTPNAGATQEWTLDPAVLQQGMNHLRLTTGVRPNGDIDEWGVVNAHLVIEGPDITGPQVIDFIFTSTYDGSAQPAVVQIPSSYQASQPTPLLVALHGWGDNRWTALGDYGAEANQAGWLLAAPDMHGEHNPYPRPPSEHPLASRASQQDVLDTIQWVRERYNVDPSRIYLAGQSLGGQIALVTAAKNQGLFAAVIDDRGPTELAQWYEESPVWRQLLIEEEVGGPPEEGTYFEYQRRSPITFARNLGSTQLRIYQAQQDTVVLPHHSDDMLAAIQSEHPAAPVTLTTFPGDHVTPVPGGNTSKLQWLAGYTLGQPPAQIEAISDTSATVWWVRLTQRGAQERWSELRGELGLNNTITLHTLDIYGVDVQIDLAALGLPNTRYVVEDVAVDQATYSAQALNPVDGKLTLSLSSGAHRLTIYPGQSPVPMATLTLQEGISGYSGAADGYLDSWNPTVANGGAQKFRVRSPNTFNGLIRFDLSSVPQQALATGVRFAALSMYVTGRSNNNVATVDAYPLNRSWNEYQATWLQAASGQSWSQPGANGVPSDRSGTPVDSRALDNINYRWGLDLTDSVTSWLTSPSSNQGLLLRSDDPSVQYDMASSEYPTVDQRPKMLIVYPLYTPTPTPTNTPTLTPTPTRTPTPTRTPTPTATPTRTPTPTNTPTATPTNTPVIGGIQGVVWRDSNHNQARDAGESGIPGVAVTLRLENTVVSQTTTGSDGSYGFGNLAVNQNYTVVETDPSYYVSTTTNQVVVLVPAGATLQVDFGDAYSPPVYLPMISRKTG
;
A
#
# COMPACT_ATOMS: atom_id res chain seq x y z
N MET A 1 19.14 7.42 41.72
CA MET A 1 20.15 6.98 42.70
C MET A 1 20.73 5.65 42.21
N SER A 2 22.05 5.56 42.27
CA SER A 2 23.00 4.47 41.94
C SER A 2 22.53 3.01 41.82
N ASN A 3 22.88 2.42 40.65
CA ASN A 3 23.40 1.07 40.34
C ASN A 3 23.44 0.00 41.44
N VAL A 4 23.03 -1.25 41.09
CA VAL A 4 23.89 -2.41 40.75
C VAL A 4 22.97 -3.65 40.56
N PHE A 5 22.86 -4.19 39.34
CA PHE A 5 22.45 -5.58 39.11
C PHE A 5 23.48 -6.22 38.18
N ASN A 6 24.10 -7.31 38.66
CA ASN A 6 25.05 -8.09 37.89
C ASN A 6 24.59 -9.56 37.88
N GLN A 7 24.17 -9.99 36.69
CA GLN A 7 24.50 -11.24 35.99
C GLN A 7 24.27 -12.61 36.64
N ARG A 8 23.51 -13.45 35.90
CA ARG A 8 23.81 -14.87 35.63
C ARG A 8 23.88 -15.11 34.11
N PRO A 9 24.60 -16.15 33.64
CA PRO A 9 25.33 -16.07 32.37
C PRO A 9 24.66 -16.83 31.21
N ALA A 10 24.54 -16.19 30.05
CA ALA A 10 24.44 -16.86 28.76
C ALA A 10 25.81 -16.80 28.07
N ARG A 11 26.44 -17.96 27.86
CA ARG A 11 27.66 -18.08 27.06
C ARG A 11 27.29 -18.01 25.58
N ALA A 12 27.52 -16.86 24.95
CA ALA A 12 27.72 -16.75 23.52
C ALA A 12 29.09 -16.08 23.28
N VAL A 13 30.01 -16.82 22.68
CA VAL A 13 31.33 -16.29 22.28
C VAL A 13 31.12 -15.50 20.99
N SER A 14 31.11 -14.17 21.09
CA SER A 14 31.27 -13.28 19.93
C SER A 14 32.68 -12.68 19.95
N LEU A 15 33.46 -13.02 18.92
CA LEU A 15 34.81 -12.53 18.70
C LEU A 15 34.73 -11.17 17.97
N ALA A 16 34.64 -10.07 18.73
CA ALA A 16 34.78 -8.72 18.17
C ALA A 16 36.23 -8.24 18.28
N VAL A 17 36.99 -8.34 17.18
CA VAL A 17 38.31 -7.71 17.06
C VAL A 17 38.11 -6.21 16.80
N ARG A 18 38.46 -5.36 17.78
CA ARG A 18 38.59 -3.91 17.56
C ARG A 18 39.88 -3.62 16.79
N ILE A 19 39.76 -3.08 15.59
CA ILE A 19 40.87 -2.53 14.81
C ILE A 19 41.20 -1.13 15.38
N LYS A 20 42.17 -1.08 16.28
CA LYS A 20 43.00 0.11 16.52
C LYS A 20 44.40 -0.40 16.80
N ASP A 21 45.27 -0.28 15.79
CA ASP A 21 46.72 -0.07 15.89
C ASP A 21 47.38 -0.43 14.55
N TRP A 22 47.37 0.55 13.62
CA TRP A 22 48.19 0.50 12.41
C TRP A 22 49.60 1.00 12.74
N GLN A 23 50.51 0.10 13.17
CA GLN A 23 51.96 0.36 13.14
C GLN A 23 52.83 -0.87 12.79
N PHE A 24 52.27 -1.96 12.22
CA PHE A 24 53.03 -3.21 12.04
C PHE A 24 53.46 -3.60 10.61
N PHE A 25 53.44 -2.69 9.62
CA PHE A 25 53.91 -3.01 8.26
C PHE A 25 54.88 -1.96 7.70
N ARG A 26 56.07 -1.87 8.28
CA ARG A 26 57.26 -1.34 7.60
C ARG A 26 58.31 -2.45 7.52
N GLY A 27 58.46 -3.07 6.34
CA GLY A 27 59.59 -3.96 6.07
C GLY A 27 59.33 -5.23 5.27
N LEU A 28 58.09 -5.54 4.87
CA LEU A 28 57.83 -6.74 4.06
C LEU A 28 57.99 -6.46 2.56
N PRO A 29 58.65 -7.35 1.79
CA PRO A 29 58.85 -7.17 0.36
C PRO A 29 57.52 -7.20 -0.39
N VAL A 30 57.38 -6.33 -1.39
CA VAL A 30 56.16 -6.10 -2.19
C VAL A 30 55.53 -7.40 -2.73
N LEU A 31 56.35 -8.42 -3.01
CA LEU A 31 55.89 -9.73 -3.47
C LEU A 31 55.07 -10.49 -2.40
N LEU A 32 55.39 -10.35 -1.11
CA LEU A 32 54.63 -11.00 -0.03
C LEU A 32 53.31 -10.29 0.25
N VAL A 33 53.28 -8.96 0.12
CA VAL A 33 52.06 -8.14 0.21
C VAL A 33 51.13 -8.41 -0.98
N LEU A 34 51.69 -8.60 -2.18
CA LEU A 34 50.94 -9.02 -3.37
C LEU A 34 50.43 -10.47 -3.28
N ILE A 35 51.15 -11.38 -2.63
CA ILE A 35 50.66 -12.76 -2.39
C ILE A 35 49.55 -12.75 -1.34
N LEU A 36 49.66 -11.96 -0.27
CA LEU A 36 48.58 -11.79 0.72
C LEU A 36 47.34 -11.10 0.13
N LEU A 37 47.52 -10.08 -0.73
CA LEU A 37 46.43 -9.45 -1.49
C LEU A 37 45.87 -10.38 -2.57
N ALA A 38 46.67 -11.25 -3.19
CA ALA A 38 46.19 -12.23 -4.16
C ALA A 38 45.44 -13.39 -3.49
N VAL A 39 45.79 -13.78 -2.26
CA VAL A 39 45.02 -14.75 -1.45
C VAL A 39 43.72 -14.11 -0.94
N LEU A 40 43.71 -12.81 -0.63
CA LEU A 40 42.49 -12.06 -0.31
C LEU A 40 41.61 -11.76 -1.55
N LEU A 41 42.19 -11.50 -2.73
CA LEU A 41 41.44 -11.33 -3.98
C LEU A 41 40.95 -12.65 -4.58
N ALA A 42 41.67 -13.76 -4.38
CA ALA A 42 41.21 -15.11 -4.75
C ALA A 42 40.04 -15.59 -3.88
N VAL A 43 39.76 -14.89 -2.76
CA VAL A 43 38.56 -15.09 -1.92
C VAL A 43 37.42 -14.14 -2.31
N SER A 44 37.60 -13.18 -3.25
CA SER A 44 36.59 -12.13 -3.49
C SER A 44 36.11 -11.91 -4.92
N VAL A 45 36.66 -12.53 -5.98
CA VAL A 45 36.02 -12.42 -7.31
C VAL A 45 36.16 -13.70 -8.14
N ARG A 46 35.16 -14.58 -8.04
CA ARG A 46 34.57 -15.30 -9.18
C ARG A 46 33.23 -15.95 -8.80
N VAL A 47 32.17 -15.36 -9.36
CA VAL A 47 30.90 -15.95 -9.81
C VAL A 47 29.95 -16.40 -8.67
N GLY A 48 28.89 -15.67 -8.34
CA GLY A 48 27.95 -15.05 -9.27
C GLY A 48 27.00 -16.08 -9.87
N TRP A 49 26.47 -16.98 -9.05
CA TRP A 49 25.21 -17.68 -9.28
C TRP A 49 24.37 -17.47 -8.05
N ALA A 50 23.13 -17.04 -8.27
CA ALA A 50 22.05 -17.22 -7.33
C ALA A 50 22.15 -18.65 -6.76
N ARG A 51 22.52 -18.77 -5.48
CA ARG A 51 22.20 -19.98 -4.75
C ARG A 51 20.78 -19.77 -4.24
N PRO A 52 19.87 -20.72 -4.51
CA PRO A 52 18.51 -20.67 -4.01
C PRO A 52 18.57 -20.56 -2.48
N ALA A 53 17.50 -20.02 -1.89
CA ALA A 53 17.18 -20.11 -0.47
C ALA A 53 17.81 -21.38 0.11
N GLY A 54 18.98 -21.22 0.71
CA GLY A 54 19.73 -22.33 1.25
C GLY A 54 19.03 -22.63 2.53
N ASN A 55 18.10 -23.60 2.48
CA ASN A 55 17.37 -24.17 3.59
C ASN A 55 18.10 -23.87 4.90
N ALA A 56 17.66 -22.82 5.62
CA ALA A 56 17.60 -22.94 7.07
C ALA A 56 16.96 -24.31 7.23
N ALA A 57 17.72 -25.28 7.74
CA ALA A 57 17.30 -26.67 7.81
C ALA A 57 15.84 -26.60 8.19
N THR A 58 14.94 -26.94 7.24
CA THR A 58 13.53 -26.99 7.54
C THR A 58 13.55 -27.93 8.71
N GLN A 59 13.23 -27.42 9.90
CA GLN A 59 12.87 -28.29 10.98
C GLN A 59 11.64 -28.96 10.40
N VAL A 60 11.87 -30.10 9.75
CA VAL A 60 10.83 -30.94 9.20
C VAL A 60 10.20 -31.44 10.48
N TYR A 61 9.22 -30.69 10.97
CA TYR A 61 8.30 -31.21 11.94
C TYR A 61 7.77 -32.48 11.28
N PRO A 62 8.05 -33.67 11.84
CA PRO A 62 7.49 -34.90 11.29
C PRO A 62 5.98 -34.71 11.17
N PRO A 63 5.30 -35.36 10.20
CA PRO A 63 3.85 -35.28 10.12
C PRO A 63 3.30 -35.52 11.51
N ALA A 64 2.58 -34.51 12.04
CA ALA A 64 2.11 -34.45 13.42
C ALA A 64 1.61 -35.83 13.83
N ALA A 65 2.34 -36.53 14.69
CA ALA A 65 1.84 -37.76 15.28
C ALA A 65 0.76 -37.30 16.25
N ILE A 66 -0.49 -37.33 15.80
CA ILE A 66 -1.63 -36.90 16.59
C ILE A 66 -1.67 -37.77 17.85
N PRO A 67 -1.58 -37.18 19.06
CA PRO A 67 -1.58 -37.95 20.28
C PRO A 67 -2.88 -38.77 20.37
N GLN A 68 -2.73 -40.08 20.63
CA GLN A 68 -3.83 -41.03 20.79
C GLN A 68 -3.62 -41.84 22.06
N GLY A 69 -4.69 -42.12 22.80
CA GLY A 69 -4.64 -42.94 24.01
C GLY A 69 -4.16 -42.20 25.27
N THR A 70 -3.22 -41.26 25.10
CA THR A 70 -2.70 -40.38 26.17
C THR A 70 -2.47 -38.99 25.58
N ILE A 71 -3.07 -37.96 26.20
CA ILE A 71 -2.87 -36.54 25.84
C ILE A 71 -2.24 -35.83 27.02
N THR A 72 -1.27 -34.96 26.74
CA THR A 72 -0.64 -34.10 27.73
C THR A 72 -0.94 -32.64 27.43
N SER A 73 -1.13 -31.83 28.47
CA SER A 73 -1.22 -30.38 28.31
C SER A 73 0.14 -29.79 27.89
N THR A 74 0.16 -28.48 27.66
CA THR A 74 1.40 -27.70 27.80
C THR A 74 2.00 -27.86 29.21
N SER A 75 3.28 -27.54 29.37
CA SER A 75 4.01 -27.70 30.62
C SER A 75 4.48 -26.36 31.17
N SER A 76 4.48 -26.20 32.49
CA SER A 76 5.11 -25.05 33.14
C SER A 76 6.64 -25.15 33.14
N ASP A 77 7.32 -24.02 32.95
CA ASP A 77 8.78 -23.94 33.09
C ASP A 77 9.21 -23.96 34.55
N CYS A 78 8.65 -23.05 35.37
CA CYS A 78 8.80 -23.08 36.82
C CYS A 78 7.65 -22.31 37.48
N LEU A 79 7.09 -22.89 38.54
CA LEU A 79 6.11 -22.25 39.39
C LEU A 79 6.60 -22.30 40.84
N TRP A 80 6.90 -21.15 41.42
CA TRP A 80 7.61 -21.06 42.70
C TRP A 80 6.98 -20.03 43.63
N ILE A 81 6.91 -20.36 44.91
CA ILE A 81 6.46 -19.53 46.01
C ILE A 81 7.65 -19.27 46.92
N GLY A 82 7.90 -18.01 47.27
CA GLY A 82 8.93 -17.68 48.25
C GLY A 82 9.16 -16.19 48.46
N TYR A 83 10.29 -15.86 49.07
CA TYR A 83 10.65 -14.46 49.33
C TYR A 83 11.20 -13.79 48.06
N THR A 84 10.50 -12.78 47.56
CA THR A 84 10.98 -11.94 46.46
C THR A 84 11.54 -10.63 46.99
N PRO A 85 12.35 -9.88 46.21
CA PRO A 85 12.79 -8.53 46.57
C PRO A 85 11.63 -7.55 46.82
N PHE A 86 10.40 -7.90 46.42
CA PHE A 86 9.21 -7.05 46.49
C PHE A 86 8.22 -7.49 47.58
N GLY A 87 8.42 -8.64 48.23
CA GLY A 87 7.56 -9.13 49.29
C GLY A 87 7.54 -10.65 49.42
N VAL A 88 6.53 -11.14 50.14
CA VAL A 88 6.23 -12.56 50.27
C VAL A 88 5.14 -12.90 49.27
N GLU A 89 5.42 -13.79 48.32
CA GLU A 89 4.37 -14.40 47.49
C GLU A 89 3.80 -15.59 48.27
N ASP A 90 2.49 -15.60 48.52
CA ASP A 90 1.80 -16.67 49.26
C ASP A 90 1.09 -17.67 48.35
N ASN A 91 1.14 -17.42 47.05
CA ASN A 91 0.64 -18.30 46.00
C ASN A 91 1.47 -18.09 44.72
N ALA A 92 1.40 -19.07 43.84
CA ALA A 92 1.96 -18.99 42.49
C ALA A 92 1.00 -19.67 41.51
N GLU A 93 0.75 -19.02 40.37
CA GLU A 93 -0.26 -19.43 39.40
C GLU A 93 0.33 -19.63 37.99
N PHE A 94 -0.19 -20.62 37.25
CA PHE A 94 0.20 -20.90 35.86
C PHE A 94 -0.94 -21.57 35.10
N ASP A 95 -1.13 -21.21 33.83
CA ASP A 95 -2.16 -21.83 33.00
C ASP A 95 -1.60 -22.94 32.11
N LEU A 96 -2.29 -24.08 32.11
CA LEU A 96 -1.97 -25.27 31.32
C LEU A 96 -3.02 -25.47 30.23
N TYR A 97 -2.64 -25.26 28.98
CA TYR A 97 -3.51 -25.52 27.83
C TYR A 97 -3.69 -27.03 27.59
N LEU A 98 -4.94 -27.51 27.62
CA LEU A 98 -5.34 -28.89 27.35
C LEU A 98 -6.66 -28.93 26.56
N ALA A 99 -6.66 -29.56 25.39
CA ALA A 99 -7.87 -29.81 24.61
C ALA A 99 -7.92 -31.27 24.15
N TRP A 100 -9.12 -31.82 24.04
CA TRP A 100 -9.28 -33.23 23.66
C TRP A 100 -10.63 -33.53 23.01
N SER A 101 -10.71 -34.69 22.37
CA SER A 101 -11.92 -35.35 21.91
C SER A 101 -11.91 -36.80 22.38
N GLY A 102 -13.08 -37.36 22.65
CA GLY A 102 -13.21 -38.72 23.23
C GLY A 102 -13.44 -38.70 24.74
N THR A 103 -13.41 -39.89 25.35
CA THR A 103 -13.78 -40.08 26.75
C THR A 103 -12.55 -40.22 27.64
N ILE A 104 -12.47 -39.40 28.70
CA ILE A 104 -11.40 -39.51 29.70
C ILE A 104 -11.71 -40.67 30.65
N THR A 105 -10.77 -41.60 30.81
CA THR A 105 -10.84 -42.69 31.80
C THR A 105 -9.95 -42.46 33.02
N SER A 106 -8.88 -41.68 32.88
CA SER A 106 -8.00 -41.26 33.97
C SER A 106 -7.43 -39.87 33.68
N ALA A 107 -7.20 -39.10 34.73
CA ALA A 107 -6.58 -37.78 34.69
C ALA A 107 -5.59 -37.65 35.85
N ARG A 108 -4.45 -37.02 35.62
CA ARG A 108 -3.46 -36.69 36.65
C ARG A 108 -2.72 -35.38 36.36
N LEU A 109 -2.31 -34.68 37.40
CA LEU A 109 -1.27 -33.66 37.33
C LEU A 109 0.08 -34.34 37.59
N VAL A 110 1.09 -34.04 36.76
CA VAL A 110 2.47 -34.52 36.93
C VAL A 110 3.38 -33.30 37.03
N ALA A 111 4.22 -33.23 38.06
CA ALA A 111 5.20 -32.15 38.21
C ALA A 111 6.39 -32.58 39.06
N ASP A 112 7.54 -31.95 38.88
CA ASP A 112 8.71 -32.18 39.75
C ASP A 112 8.70 -31.17 40.89
N GLU A 113 8.47 -31.63 42.12
CA GLU A 113 8.43 -30.77 43.29
C GLU A 113 9.82 -30.44 43.81
N PHE A 114 10.02 -29.23 44.32
CA PHE A 114 11.27 -28.84 44.98
C PHE A 114 11.04 -28.00 46.23
N ASN A 115 11.95 -28.17 47.20
CA ASN A 115 12.02 -27.44 48.46
C ASN A 115 10.73 -27.51 49.31
N VAL A 116 10.06 -28.66 49.29
CA VAL A 116 8.84 -28.90 50.08
C VAL A 116 9.18 -29.12 51.56
N GLY A 117 9.00 -28.09 52.39
CA GLY A 117 9.23 -28.17 53.84
C GLY A 117 8.01 -28.65 54.62
N ARG A 118 6.82 -28.61 54.02
CA ARG A 118 5.53 -29.05 54.60
C ARG A 118 4.48 -29.36 53.52
N LEU A 119 3.31 -29.84 53.96
CA LEU A 119 2.12 -29.96 53.12
C LEU A 119 1.64 -28.57 52.72
N ASN A 120 1.57 -28.33 51.42
CA ASN A 120 1.11 -27.11 50.78
C ASN A 120 0.00 -27.48 49.79
N ASP A 121 -1.00 -26.62 49.63
CA ASP A 121 -2.19 -26.96 48.83
C ASP A 121 -1.96 -26.68 47.34
N ILE A 122 -2.51 -27.57 46.51
CA ILE A 122 -2.47 -27.47 45.05
C ILE A 122 -3.91 -27.41 44.55
N TYR A 123 -4.23 -26.36 43.80
CA TYR A 123 -5.52 -26.15 43.20
C TYR A 123 -5.43 -26.25 41.68
N LEU A 124 -6.44 -26.83 41.05
CA LEU A 124 -6.67 -26.78 39.61
C LEU A 124 -8.08 -26.25 39.38
N ASN A 125 -8.21 -25.19 38.58
CA ASN A 125 -9.50 -24.53 38.31
C ASN A 125 -10.27 -24.22 39.61
N ASP A 126 -9.56 -23.64 40.58
CA ASP A 126 -10.03 -23.33 41.95
C ASP A 126 -10.49 -24.53 42.81
N GLN A 127 -10.33 -25.76 42.34
CA GLN A 127 -10.61 -26.97 43.13
C GLN A 127 -9.33 -27.51 43.74
N LEU A 128 -9.35 -27.80 45.05
CA LEU A 128 -8.24 -28.45 45.73
C LEU A 128 -8.08 -29.86 45.17
N ILE A 129 -6.97 -30.13 44.49
CA ILE A 129 -6.69 -31.42 43.86
C ILE A 129 -5.75 -32.29 44.69
N GLY A 130 -4.99 -31.70 45.60
CA GLY A 130 -4.04 -32.41 46.42
C GLY A 130 -3.15 -31.49 47.23
N HIS A 131 -2.14 -32.11 47.85
CA HIS A 131 -1.13 -31.42 48.63
C HIS A 131 0.25 -31.83 48.13
N SER A 132 1.24 -30.97 48.35
CA SER A 132 2.66 -31.31 48.15
C SER A 132 3.06 -32.54 48.96
N ILE A 133 4.11 -33.25 48.52
CA ILE A 133 4.53 -34.50 49.15
C ILE A 133 5.83 -34.28 49.94
N ILE A 134 5.77 -34.49 51.25
CA ILE A 134 6.95 -34.43 52.12
C ILE A 134 7.71 -35.75 52.00
N ASP A 135 8.58 -35.88 51.00
CA ASP A 135 9.40 -37.08 50.77
C ASP A 135 10.83 -36.98 51.36
N GLY A 136 11.15 -35.87 52.02
CA GLY A 136 12.48 -35.61 52.59
C GLY A 136 13.53 -35.15 51.56
N SER A 137 13.14 -34.89 50.31
CA SER A 137 13.99 -34.31 49.27
C SER A 137 14.20 -32.79 49.46
N ALA A 138 14.82 -32.40 50.58
CA ALA A 138 15.13 -30.99 50.80
C ALA A 138 16.63 -30.68 50.65
N THR A 139 16.89 -29.60 49.91
CA THR A 139 18.02 -28.67 50.02
C THR A 139 19.35 -29.01 49.33
N ASN A 140 19.51 -28.51 48.10
CA ASN A 140 20.74 -27.77 47.78
C ASN A 140 20.57 -26.78 46.60
N GLY A 141 19.71 -25.76 46.78
CA GLY A 141 19.81 -24.51 46.03
C GLY A 141 19.49 -24.53 44.53
N THR A 142 18.80 -25.56 44.03
CA THR A 142 18.46 -25.71 42.60
C THR A 142 16.98 -25.38 42.31
N TYR A 143 16.56 -24.16 42.65
CA TYR A 143 15.25 -23.63 42.29
C TYR A 143 15.09 -23.54 40.77
N CYS A 144 13.91 -23.88 40.25
CA CYS A 144 13.57 -23.69 38.83
C CYS A 144 14.60 -24.27 37.85
N THR A 145 15.02 -25.51 38.08
CA THR A 145 15.85 -26.25 37.12
C THR A 145 15.13 -27.51 36.66
N PRO A 146 15.41 -28.03 35.45
CA PRO A 146 14.70 -29.19 34.91
C PRO A 146 14.79 -30.49 35.74
N ASN A 147 15.59 -30.52 36.81
CA ASN A 147 15.71 -31.65 37.75
C ASN A 147 15.60 -31.17 39.21
N ALA A 148 14.79 -30.14 39.47
CA ALA A 148 14.75 -29.46 40.77
C ALA A 148 14.29 -30.36 41.93
N GLY A 149 13.59 -31.47 41.65
CA GLY A 149 13.33 -32.52 42.64
C GLY A 149 12.58 -33.73 42.06
N ALA A 150 11.81 -34.43 42.91
CA ALA A 150 11.18 -35.69 42.55
C ALA A 150 9.86 -35.48 41.79
N THR A 151 9.65 -36.25 40.72
CA THR A 151 8.39 -36.28 39.98
C THR A 151 7.27 -36.83 40.87
N GLN A 152 6.24 -36.03 41.07
CA GLN A 152 5.02 -36.39 41.78
C GLN A 152 3.85 -36.44 40.81
N GLU A 153 2.85 -37.25 41.18
CA GLU A 153 1.60 -37.37 40.43
C GLU A 153 0.41 -37.23 41.37
N TRP A 154 -0.56 -36.39 40.97
CA TRP A 154 -1.84 -36.23 41.67
C TRP A 154 -2.96 -36.70 40.77
N THR A 155 -3.63 -37.79 41.13
CA THR A 155 -4.82 -38.27 40.43
C THR A 155 -5.95 -37.25 40.57
N LEU A 156 -6.60 -36.94 39.44
CA LEU A 156 -7.67 -35.95 39.36
C LEU A 156 -9.01 -36.63 39.08
N ASP A 157 -10.09 -36.04 39.58
CA ASP A 157 -11.41 -36.25 39.00
C ASP A 157 -11.44 -35.56 37.62
N PRO A 158 -11.72 -36.28 36.51
CA PRO A 158 -11.82 -35.68 35.18
C PRO A 158 -12.79 -34.49 35.10
N ALA A 159 -13.78 -34.40 36.01
CA ALA A 159 -14.72 -33.27 36.07
C ALA A 159 -14.08 -31.93 36.47
N VAL A 160 -12.86 -31.95 37.05
CA VAL A 160 -12.11 -30.73 37.39
C VAL A 160 -11.54 -30.06 36.12
N LEU A 161 -11.30 -30.84 35.06
CA LEU A 161 -10.66 -30.38 33.84
C LEU A 161 -11.60 -29.53 32.97
N GLN A 162 -11.03 -28.54 32.32
CA GLN A 162 -11.70 -27.68 31.35
C GLN A 162 -11.08 -27.84 29.97
N GLN A 163 -11.89 -27.74 28.92
CA GLN A 163 -11.39 -27.63 27.55
C GLN A 163 -10.70 -26.28 27.38
N GLY A 164 -9.45 -26.29 26.92
CA GLY A 164 -8.62 -25.08 26.79
C GLY A 164 -7.71 -24.87 28.00
N MET A 165 -7.66 -23.64 28.52
CA MET A 165 -6.79 -23.28 29.64
C MET A 165 -7.28 -23.90 30.95
N ASN A 166 -6.35 -24.47 31.71
CA ASN A 166 -6.59 -24.98 33.06
C ASN A 166 -5.66 -24.26 34.04
N HIS A 167 -6.23 -23.62 35.05
CA HIS A 167 -5.50 -22.75 35.97
C HIS A 167 -4.93 -23.53 37.16
N LEU A 168 -3.61 -23.68 37.21
CA LEU A 168 -2.89 -24.31 38.31
C LEU A 168 -2.46 -23.24 39.32
N ARG A 169 -2.85 -23.42 40.59
CA ARG A 169 -2.42 -22.55 41.69
C ARG A 169 -1.78 -23.36 42.80
N LEU A 170 -0.57 -22.98 43.18
CA LEU A 170 0.10 -23.43 44.38
C LEU A 170 -0.17 -22.42 45.51
N THR A 171 -0.27 -22.87 46.75
CA THR A 171 -0.31 -21.96 47.91
C THR A 171 0.71 -22.37 48.97
N THR A 172 0.92 -21.53 49.98
CA THR A 172 1.66 -21.88 51.21
C THR A 172 0.78 -21.69 52.44
N GLY A 173 0.82 -22.63 53.38
CA GLY A 173 0.14 -22.45 54.66
C GLY A 173 0.82 -21.39 55.54
N VAL A 174 0.28 -20.19 55.72
CA VAL A 174 0.91 -19.14 56.57
C VAL A 174 1.10 -19.62 58.01
N ARG A 175 2.32 -19.52 58.57
CA ARG A 175 2.55 -19.85 59.99
C ARG A 175 1.90 -18.81 60.92
N PRO A 176 1.54 -19.15 62.17
CA PRO A 176 1.10 -18.18 63.18
C PRO A 176 2.12 -17.05 63.48
N ASN A 177 3.39 -17.24 63.14
CA ASN A 177 4.47 -16.25 63.28
C ASN A 177 4.79 -15.48 61.99
N GLY A 178 4.09 -15.73 60.87
CA GLY A 178 4.24 -15.03 59.59
C GLY A 178 5.22 -15.64 58.58
N ASP A 179 5.87 -16.78 58.87
CA ASP A 179 6.77 -17.41 57.88
C ASP A 179 5.99 -18.22 56.83
N ILE A 180 6.48 -18.20 55.58
CA ILE A 180 6.01 -19.06 54.49
C ILE A 180 6.99 -20.22 54.23
N ASP A 181 6.56 -21.21 53.46
CA ASP A 181 7.40 -22.33 53.01
C ASP A 181 7.78 -22.01 51.57
N GLU A 182 9.08 -21.86 51.33
CA GLU A 182 9.56 -21.55 49.98
C GLU A 182 9.58 -22.84 49.17
N TRP A 183 8.61 -23.06 48.30
CA TRP A 183 8.51 -24.32 47.54
C TRP A 183 7.99 -24.06 46.13
N GLY A 184 8.12 -25.04 45.25
CA GLY A 184 7.57 -24.90 43.91
C GLY A 184 7.60 -26.20 43.14
N VAL A 185 7.15 -26.12 41.89
CA VAL A 185 7.18 -27.21 40.93
C VAL A 185 7.79 -26.75 39.60
N VAL A 186 8.40 -27.68 38.87
CA VAL A 186 8.79 -27.50 37.46
C VAL A 186 8.13 -28.58 36.61
N ASN A 187 8.06 -28.35 35.31
CA ASN A 187 7.49 -29.31 34.35
C ASN A 187 6.05 -29.72 34.68
N ALA A 188 5.26 -28.85 35.32
CA ALA A 188 3.89 -29.21 35.70
C ALA A 188 3.04 -29.35 34.44
N HIS A 189 2.39 -30.50 34.27
CA HIS A 189 1.52 -30.77 33.12
C HIS A 189 0.41 -31.76 33.50
N LEU A 190 -0.72 -31.65 32.83
CA LEU A 190 -1.86 -32.55 32.95
C LEU A 190 -1.69 -33.71 31.97
N VAL A 191 -2.02 -34.91 32.42
CA VAL A 191 -2.06 -36.12 31.60
C VAL A 191 -3.45 -36.74 31.68
N ILE A 192 -4.07 -36.95 30.53
CA ILE A 192 -5.35 -37.62 30.40
C ILE A 192 -5.23 -38.85 29.50
N GLU A 193 -5.93 -39.92 29.84
CA GLU A 193 -5.91 -41.16 29.08
C GLU A 193 -7.33 -41.68 28.83
N GLY A 194 -7.48 -42.38 27.72
CA GLY A 194 -8.76 -42.94 27.28
C GLY A 194 -8.60 -43.77 26.01
N PRO A 195 -9.44 -44.78 25.78
CA PRO A 195 -9.30 -45.68 24.62
C PRO A 195 -9.56 -45.01 23.27
N ASP A 196 -10.29 -43.89 23.26
CA ASP A 196 -10.70 -43.11 22.10
C ASP A 196 -10.21 -41.65 22.17
N ILE A 197 -9.35 -41.32 23.14
CA ILE A 197 -8.94 -39.95 23.36
C ILE A 197 -7.92 -39.50 22.31
N THR A 198 -8.18 -38.33 21.73
CA THR A 198 -7.31 -37.63 20.78
C THR A 198 -7.20 -36.16 21.20
N GLY A 199 -6.09 -35.52 20.85
CA GLY A 199 -5.82 -34.13 21.23
C GLY A 199 -5.08 -33.41 20.12
N PRO A 200 -5.17 -32.07 20.07
CA PRO A 200 -4.37 -31.31 19.14
C PRO A 200 -2.90 -31.38 19.52
N GLN A 201 -2.04 -31.14 18.54
CA GLN A 201 -0.65 -30.82 18.81
C GLN A 201 -0.51 -29.30 18.94
N VAL A 202 0.18 -28.83 19.97
CA VAL A 202 0.51 -27.41 20.16
C VAL A 202 2.01 -27.24 20.02
N ILE A 203 2.42 -26.28 19.19
CA ILE A 203 3.82 -25.96 18.93
C ILE A 203 4.03 -24.49 19.26
N ASP A 204 4.84 -24.23 20.28
CA ASP A 204 5.41 -22.91 20.54
C ASP A 204 6.65 -22.73 19.66
N PHE A 205 6.73 -21.62 18.94
CA PHE A 205 7.81 -21.37 17.99
C PHE A 205 8.20 -19.90 17.96
N ILE A 206 9.38 -19.65 17.41
CA ILE A 206 9.91 -18.30 17.17
C ILE A 206 10.15 -18.17 15.68
N PHE A 207 9.65 -17.10 15.08
CA PHE A 207 9.97 -16.70 13.71
C PHE A 207 10.76 -15.40 13.68
N THR A 208 11.37 -15.09 12.54
CA THR A 208 12.04 -13.81 12.32
C THR A 208 11.07 -12.89 11.60
N SER A 209 10.71 -11.77 12.22
CA SER A 209 9.85 -10.77 11.60
C SER A 209 10.54 -10.20 10.36
N THR A 210 9.84 -10.21 9.24
CA THR A 210 10.32 -9.67 7.97
C THR A 210 10.31 -8.14 7.95
N TYR A 211 9.69 -7.51 8.95
CA TYR A 211 9.68 -6.06 9.14
C TYR A 211 11.05 -5.51 9.54
N ASP A 212 11.63 -6.03 10.62
CA ASP A 212 12.86 -5.49 11.23
C ASP A 212 13.93 -6.55 11.56
N GLY A 213 13.65 -7.83 11.30
CA GLY A 213 14.54 -8.96 11.61
C GLY A 213 14.53 -9.40 13.07
N SER A 214 13.62 -8.87 13.90
CA SER A 214 13.45 -9.28 15.29
C SER A 214 12.89 -10.70 15.41
N ALA A 215 13.13 -11.35 16.55
CA ALA A 215 12.63 -12.68 16.83
C ALA A 215 11.28 -12.57 17.56
N GLN A 216 10.23 -13.10 16.95
CA GLN A 216 8.86 -13.00 17.46
C GLN A 216 8.30 -14.38 17.82
N PRO A 217 7.77 -14.55 19.05
CA PRO A 217 7.12 -15.78 19.46
C PRO A 217 5.71 -15.91 18.85
N ALA A 218 5.31 -17.14 18.56
CA ALA A 218 3.97 -17.49 18.16
C ALA A 218 3.67 -18.93 18.54
N VAL A 219 2.39 -19.26 18.66
CA VAL A 219 1.93 -20.63 18.90
C VAL A 219 1.04 -21.07 17.75
N VAL A 220 1.19 -22.32 17.35
CA VAL A 220 0.27 -22.98 16.40
C VAL A 220 -0.34 -24.22 17.04
N GLN A 221 -1.63 -24.39 16.84
CA GLN A 221 -2.36 -25.60 17.16
C GLN A 221 -2.72 -26.34 15.88
N ILE A 222 -2.33 -27.61 15.82
CA ILE A 222 -2.70 -28.56 14.78
C ILE A 222 -3.85 -29.41 15.32
N PRO A 223 -5.04 -29.39 14.68
CA PRO A 223 -6.19 -30.11 15.20
C PRO A 223 -5.98 -31.62 15.15
N SER A 224 -6.59 -32.32 16.09
CA SER A 224 -6.58 -33.80 16.19
C SER A 224 -7.15 -34.52 14.95
N SER A 225 -7.84 -33.82 14.07
CA SER A 225 -8.39 -34.33 12.81
C SER A 225 -7.55 -33.97 11.57
N TYR A 226 -6.41 -33.30 11.74
CA TYR A 226 -5.59 -32.81 10.63
C TYR A 226 -5.12 -33.92 9.68
N GLN A 227 -5.22 -33.66 8.38
CA GLN A 227 -4.71 -34.55 7.33
C GLN A 227 -3.92 -33.72 6.31
N ALA A 228 -2.63 -33.99 6.14
CA ALA A 228 -1.78 -33.25 5.22
C ALA A 228 -2.28 -33.25 3.76
N SER A 229 -3.07 -34.26 3.37
CA SER A 229 -3.69 -34.35 2.04
C SER A 229 -4.92 -33.46 1.85
N GLN A 230 -5.48 -32.86 2.91
CA GLN A 230 -6.72 -32.09 2.85
C GLN A 230 -6.47 -30.60 3.18
N PRO A 231 -6.93 -29.66 2.33
CA PRO A 231 -6.93 -28.24 2.66
C PRO A 231 -7.71 -27.97 3.95
N THR A 232 -7.04 -27.35 4.92
CA THR A 232 -7.57 -27.13 6.28
C THR A 232 -7.72 -25.63 6.56
N PRO A 233 -8.85 -25.15 7.11
CA PRO A 233 -8.99 -23.75 7.51
C PRO A 233 -7.92 -23.32 8.52
N LEU A 234 -7.59 -22.04 8.48
CA LEU A 234 -6.71 -21.39 9.45
C LEU A 234 -7.45 -20.25 10.14
N LEU A 235 -7.55 -20.30 11.46
CA LEU A 235 -7.91 -19.16 12.29
C LEU A 235 -6.63 -18.51 12.84
N VAL A 236 -6.46 -17.21 12.62
CA VAL A 236 -5.45 -16.42 13.29
C VAL A 236 -6.10 -15.62 14.41
N ALA A 237 -5.72 -15.92 15.65
CA ALA A 237 -6.28 -15.31 16.86
C ALA A 237 -5.30 -14.27 17.42
N LEU A 238 -5.79 -13.05 17.63
CA LEU A 238 -4.98 -11.91 18.11
C LEU A 238 -5.37 -11.53 19.53
N HIS A 239 -4.37 -11.45 20.40
CA HIS A 239 -4.55 -11.16 21.82
C HIS A 239 -4.79 -9.66 22.10
N GLY A 240 -5.33 -9.36 23.28
CA GLY A 240 -5.58 -8.00 23.76
C GLY A 240 -4.34 -7.30 24.32
N TRP A 241 -4.55 -6.09 24.85
CA TRP A 241 -3.50 -5.30 25.50
C TRP A 241 -2.98 -6.03 26.75
N GLY A 242 -1.67 -6.22 26.85
CA GLY A 242 -1.04 -6.87 28.00
C GLY A 242 -1.17 -8.40 28.05
N ASP A 243 -1.89 -8.99 27.10
CA ASP A 243 -2.00 -10.43 26.93
C ASP A 243 -0.84 -10.98 26.07
N ASN A 244 -0.96 -12.24 25.66
CA ASN A 244 0.00 -12.91 24.78
C ASN A 244 -0.67 -14.02 23.95
N ARG A 245 0.13 -14.68 23.12
CA ARG A 245 -0.24 -15.79 22.23
C ARG A 245 -0.95 -16.94 22.94
N TRP A 246 -0.63 -17.21 24.20
CA TRP A 246 -1.28 -18.28 24.98
C TRP A 246 -2.69 -17.91 25.39
N THR A 247 -2.95 -16.64 25.73
CA THR A 247 -4.31 -16.14 25.96
C THR A 247 -5.16 -16.32 24.71
N ALA A 248 -4.67 -15.88 23.54
CA ALA A 248 -5.38 -16.02 22.27
C ALA A 248 -5.59 -17.50 21.85
N LEU A 249 -4.63 -18.39 22.13
CA LEU A 249 -4.82 -19.84 21.98
C LEU A 249 -5.90 -20.35 22.93
N GLY A 250 -5.89 -19.90 24.18
CA GLY A 250 -6.87 -20.26 25.20
C GLY A 250 -8.30 -19.91 24.79
N ASP A 251 -8.49 -18.76 24.16
CA ASP A 251 -9.80 -18.28 23.71
C ASP A 251 -10.44 -19.18 22.65
N TYR A 252 -9.67 -19.59 21.64
CA TYR A 252 -10.24 -20.22 20.44
C TYR A 252 -9.79 -21.67 20.21
N GLY A 253 -8.79 -22.16 20.94
CA GLY A 253 -8.12 -23.43 20.64
C GLY A 253 -9.03 -24.64 20.78
N ALA A 254 -9.86 -24.69 21.82
CA ALA A 254 -10.75 -25.84 22.04
C ALA A 254 -11.76 -25.98 20.88
N GLU A 255 -12.42 -24.88 20.51
CA GLU A 255 -13.38 -24.84 19.42
C GLU A 255 -12.71 -25.05 18.06
N ALA A 256 -11.51 -24.50 17.84
CA ALA A 256 -10.75 -24.74 16.61
C ALA A 256 -10.37 -26.22 16.46
N ASN A 257 -9.95 -26.90 17.53
CA ASN A 257 -9.69 -28.34 17.50
C ASN A 257 -10.96 -29.13 17.16
N GLN A 258 -12.09 -28.80 17.78
CA GLN A 258 -13.38 -29.45 17.49
C GLN A 258 -13.85 -29.21 16.05
N ALA A 259 -13.61 -28.01 15.51
CA ALA A 259 -13.91 -27.66 14.12
C ALA A 259 -12.94 -28.30 13.11
N GLY A 260 -11.83 -28.87 13.58
CA GLY A 260 -10.77 -29.42 12.73
C GLY A 260 -9.96 -28.34 12.01
N TRP A 261 -9.78 -27.17 12.64
CA TRP A 261 -9.09 -26.01 12.07
C TRP A 261 -7.69 -25.88 12.66
N LEU A 262 -6.76 -25.42 11.82
CA LEU A 262 -5.50 -24.88 12.30
C LEU A 262 -5.79 -23.58 13.05
N LEU A 263 -5.12 -23.35 14.17
CA LEU A 263 -5.12 -22.07 14.86
C LEU A 263 -3.70 -21.58 15.01
N ALA A 264 -3.46 -20.30 14.71
CA ALA A 264 -2.20 -19.64 15.03
C ALA A 264 -2.46 -18.38 15.85
N ALA A 265 -1.62 -18.13 16.85
CA ALA A 265 -1.65 -16.92 17.65
C ALA A 265 -0.22 -16.37 17.77
N PRO A 266 0.07 -15.20 17.16
CA PRO A 266 1.34 -14.52 17.35
C PRO A 266 1.34 -13.69 18.65
N ASP A 267 2.52 -13.51 19.22
CA ASP A 267 2.81 -12.31 20.00
C ASP A 267 3.18 -11.19 19.02
N MET A 268 2.44 -10.08 19.03
CA MET A 268 2.68 -8.97 18.10
C MET A 268 3.55 -7.88 18.73
N HIS A 269 4.56 -7.38 18.00
CA HIS A 269 5.46 -6.32 18.48
C HIS A 269 5.13 -4.91 17.98
N GLY A 270 5.57 -3.90 18.73
CA GLY A 270 5.47 -2.47 18.42
C GLY A 270 6.70 -1.92 17.69
N GLU A 271 6.61 -0.73 17.09
CA GLU A 271 7.70 -0.08 16.35
C GLU A 271 8.71 0.66 17.24
N HIS A 272 8.25 1.26 18.34
CA HIS A 272 9.08 2.16 19.15
C HIS A 272 9.39 1.65 20.55
N ASN A 273 8.83 0.50 20.95
CA ASN A 273 9.03 -0.10 22.26
C ASN A 273 10.53 -0.34 22.56
N PRO A 274 11.15 0.45 23.46
CA PRO A 274 12.58 0.39 23.72
C PRO A 274 12.90 -0.70 24.75
N TYR A 275 13.87 -1.58 24.45
CA TYR A 275 14.48 -2.56 25.38
C TYR A 275 13.59 -3.79 25.72
N PRO A 276 14.12 -4.89 26.30
CA PRO A 276 13.57 -6.24 26.15
C PRO A 276 12.35 -6.46 27.05
N ARG A 277 11.26 -5.75 26.78
CA ARG A 277 9.93 -6.17 27.20
C ARG A 277 9.47 -7.29 26.25
N PRO A 278 8.64 -8.24 26.73
CA PRO A 278 8.07 -9.23 25.84
C PRO A 278 7.37 -8.52 24.68
N PRO A 279 7.53 -8.99 23.43
CA PRO A 279 6.63 -8.56 22.36
C PRO A 279 5.21 -8.97 22.78
N SER A 280 4.34 -7.99 23.06
CA SER A 280 2.88 -8.17 23.22
C SER A 280 2.19 -7.03 23.98
N GLU A 281 2.91 -6.18 24.74
CA GLU A 281 2.22 -5.29 25.70
C GLU A 281 1.23 -4.31 25.05
N HIS A 282 1.65 -3.54 24.05
CA HIS A 282 0.83 -2.50 23.40
C HIS A 282 1.27 -2.17 21.96
N PRO A 283 1.25 -3.14 21.04
CA PRO A 283 1.66 -2.95 19.64
C PRO A 283 0.83 -1.92 18.84
N LEU A 284 -0.40 -1.59 19.27
CA LEU A 284 -1.23 -0.51 18.70
C LEU A 284 -1.36 -0.53 17.17
N ALA A 285 -1.61 -1.71 16.60
CA ALA A 285 -1.69 -1.92 15.15
C ALA A 285 -0.54 -1.26 14.38
N SER A 286 0.67 -1.25 14.94
CA SER A 286 1.90 -0.85 14.25
C SER A 286 2.10 -1.65 12.97
N ARG A 287 2.92 -1.15 12.03
CA ARG A 287 3.24 -1.93 10.81
C ARG A 287 3.97 -3.24 11.18
N ALA A 288 4.82 -3.17 12.20
CA ALA A 288 5.45 -4.34 12.83
C ALA A 288 4.42 -5.40 13.24
N SER A 289 3.41 -5.03 14.03
CA SER A 289 2.40 -5.95 14.54
C SER A 289 1.57 -6.59 13.42
N GLN A 290 1.24 -5.82 12.39
CA GLN A 290 0.55 -6.33 11.21
C GLN A 290 1.46 -7.32 10.46
N GLN A 291 2.74 -7.02 10.31
CA GLN A 291 3.70 -7.90 9.64
C GLN A 291 3.90 -9.21 10.40
N ASP A 292 3.92 -9.19 11.73
CA ASP A 292 4.02 -10.41 12.55
C ASP A 292 2.83 -11.36 12.32
N VAL A 293 1.63 -10.81 12.14
CA VAL A 293 0.43 -11.59 11.76
C VAL A 293 0.62 -12.24 10.38
N LEU A 294 1.12 -11.48 9.41
CA LEU A 294 1.37 -11.97 8.04
C LEU A 294 2.48 -13.03 8.00
N ASP A 295 3.56 -12.82 8.74
CA ASP A 295 4.69 -13.75 8.84
C ASP A 295 4.28 -15.05 9.55
N THR A 296 3.39 -14.95 10.55
CA THR A 296 2.79 -16.13 11.20
C THR A 296 1.94 -16.93 10.22
N ILE A 297 1.08 -16.27 9.44
CA ILE A 297 0.30 -16.93 8.38
C ILE A 297 1.24 -17.60 7.38
N GLN A 298 2.29 -16.91 6.94
CA GLN A 298 3.26 -17.47 6.02
C GLN A 298 3.96 -18.70 6.62
N TRP A 299 4.42 -18.63 7.87
CA TRP A 299 5.09 -19.73 8.55
C TRP A 299 4.22 -20.99 8.60
N VAL A 300 2.92 -20.83 8.88
CA VAL A 300 1.94 -21.93 8.91
C VAL A 300 1.71 -22.49 7.51
N ARG A 301 1.53 -21.64 6.50
CA ARG A 301 1.30 -22.05 5.09
C ARG A 301 2.49 -22.80 4.49
N GLU A 302 3.70 -22.51 4.94
CA GLU A 302 4.91 -23.23 4.51
C GLU A 302 4.99 -24.66 5.07
N ARG A 303 4.23 -24.96 6.13
CA ARG A 303 4.36 -26.21 6.90
C ARG A 303 3.11 -27.09 6.85
N TYR A 304 1.93 -26.49 6.67
CA TYR A 304 0.65 -27.18 6.68
C TYR A 304 -0.15 -26.84 5.42
N ASN A 305 -0.96 -27.81 4.96
CA ASN A 305 -1.94 -27.65 3.88
C ASN A 305 -3.11 -26.74 4.31
N VAL A 306 -2.84 -25.45 4.45
CA VAL A 306 -3.83 -24.41 4.72
C VAL A 306 -4.69 -24.22 3.48
N ASP A 307 -6.01 -24.17 3.66
CA ASP A 307 -6.95 -23.76 2.63
C ASP A 307 -6.86 -22.24 2.42
N PRO A 308 -6.33 -21.76 1.27
CA PRO A 308 -6.16 -20.33 1.04
C PRO A 308 -7.49 -19.57 0.93
N SER A 309 -8.61 -20.28 0.73
CA SER A 309 -9.94 -19.67 0.72
C SER A 309 -10.59 -19.59 2.09
N ARG A 310 -9.97 -20.15 3.14
CA ARG A 310 -10.50 -20.22 4.51
C ARG A 310 -9.46 -19.82 5.54
N ILE A 311 -8.87 -18.65 5.34
CA ILE A 311 -8.06 -17.95 6.35
C ILE A 311 -8.96 -16.92 7.03
N TYR A 312 -9.08 -17.02 8.34
CA TYR A 312 -9.91 -16.17 9.18
C TYR A 312 -9.05 -15.39 10.17
N LEU A 313 -9.51 -14.21 10.55
CA LEU A 313 -8.84 -13.34 11.52
C LEU A 313 -9.82 -12.94 12.62
N ALA A 314 -9.43 -13.08 13.88
CA ALA A 314 -10.26 -12.69 15.01
C ALA A 314 -9.40 -12.11 16.13
N GLY A 315 -9.90 -11.09 16.81
CA GLY A 315 -9.24 -10.55 17.99
C GLY A 315 -10.21 -9.81 18.91
N GLN A 316 -9.82 -9.67 20.17
CA GLN A 316 -10.56 -8.92 21.19
C GLN A 316 -9.77 -7.67 21.60
N SER A 317 -10.47 -6.56 21.87
CA SER A 317 -9.85 -5.33 22.38
C SER A 317 -8.76 -4.84 21.41
N LEU A 318 -7.53 -4.64 21.88
CA LEU A 318 -6.39 -4.32 21.01
C LEU A 318 -6.22 -5.32 19.84
N GLY A 319 -6.48 -6.61 20.06
CA GLY A 319 -6.45 -7.63 19.00
C GLY A 319 -7.53 -7.40 17.94
N GLY A 320 -8.69 -6.85 18.31
CA GLY A 320 -9.76 -6.45 17.39
C GLY A 320 -9.34 -5.28 16.49
N GLN A 321 -8.69 -4.26 17.07
CA GLN A 321 -8.07 -3.17 16.30
C GLN A 321 -7.07 -3.69 15.27
N ILE A 322 -6.14 -4.55 15.72
CA ILE A 322 -5.09 -5.12 14.85
C ILE A 322 -5.72 -5.99 13.76
N ALA A 323 -6.76 -6.75 14.08
CA ALA A 323 -7.50 -7.56 13.13
C ALA A 323 -8.10 -6.68 12.01
N LEU A 324 -8.77 -5.59 12.37
CA LEU A 324 -9.37 -4.66 11.41
C LEU A 324 -8.33 -3.99 10.51
N VAL A 325 -7.26 -3.42 11.08
CA VAL A 325 -6.22 -2.74 10.30
C VAL A 325 -5.51 -3.72 9.37
N THR A 326 -5.15 -4.90 9.88
CA THR A 326 -4.47 -5.95 9.09
C THR A 326 -5.34 -6.41 7.94
N ALA A 327 -6.64 -6.65 8.19
CA ALA A 327 -7.57 -7.05 7.14
C ALA A 327 -7.78 -5.95 6.10
N ALA A 328 -7.94 -4.71 6.53
CA ALA A 328 -8.16 -3.57 5.64
C ALA A 328 -6.96 -3.29 4.71
N LYS A 329 -5.73 -3.55 5.19
CA LYS A 329 -4.50 -3.38 4.40
C LYS A 329 -4.12 -4.60 3.56
N ASN A 330 -4.76 -5.75 3.78
CA ASN A 330 -4.49 -7.01 3.08
C ASN A 330 -5.77 -7.56 2.44
N GLN A 331 -6.39 -6.75 1.58
CA GLN A 331 -7.60 -7.14 0.85
C GLN A 331 -7.35 -8.40 0.01
N GLY A 332 -8.27 -9.35 0.08
CA GLY A 332 -8.15 -10.63 -0.63
C GLY A 332 -7.31 -11.68 0.09
N LEU A 333 -6.98 -11.50 1.38
CA LEU A 333 -6.32 -12.52 2.20
C LEU A 333 -7.29 -13.28 3.13
N PHE A 334 -8.24 -12.57 3.73
CA PHE A 334 -9.13 -13.12 4.77
C PHE A 334 -10.54 -13.38 4.23
N ALA A 335 -11.06 -14.57 4.48
CA ALA A 335 -12.42 -14.95 4.10
C ALA A 335 -13.50 -14.29 4.97
N ALA A 336 -13.19 -14.09 6.26
CA ALA A 336 -14.01 -13.35 7.22
C ALA A 336 -13.17 -12.88 8.41
N VAL A 337 -13.62 -11.80 9.04
CA VAL A 337 -12.94 -11.11 10.14
C VAL A 337 -13.90 -10.87 11.29
N ILE A 338 -13.43 -11.09 12.52
CA ILE A 338 -14.14 -10.72 13.75
C ILE A 338 -13.36 -9.63 14.47
N ASP A 339 -14.06 -8.56 14.78
CA ASP A 339 -13.68 -7.56 15.77
C ASP A 339 -14.55 -7.74 17.03
N ASP A 340 -13.93 -7.95 18.18
CA ASP A 340 -14.62 -8.05 19.47
C ASP A 340 -14.20 -6.92 20.41
N ARG A 341 -14.99 -5.85 20.46
CA ARG A 341 -14.78 -4.62 21.26
C ARG A 341 -13.43 -3.94 20.98
N GLY A 342 -12.98 -3.87 19.72
CA GLY A 342 -11.73 -3.21 19.37
C GLY A 342 -11.83 -1.69 19.25
N PRO A 343 -10.79 -0.92 19.65
CA PRO A 343 -10.75 0.51 19.39
C PRO A 343 -10.57 0.80 17.90
N THR A 344 -11.37 1.70 17.34
CA THR A 344 -11.46 1.95 15.89
C THR A 344 -10.90 3.30 15.44
N GLU A 345 -10.71 4.23 16.39
CA GLU A 345 -10.04 5.52 16.19
C GLU A 345 -9.07 5.77 17.34
N LEU A 346 -7.77 5.58 17.09
CA LEU A 346 -6.74 5.61 18.11
C LEU A 346 -6.58 6.99 18.75
N ALA A 347 -6.73 8.08 18.00
CA ALA A 347 -6.62 9.43 18.55
C ALA A 347 -7.76 9.73 19.53
N GLN A 348 -8.97 9.25 19.21
CA GLN A 348 -10.11 9.38 20.11
C GLN A 348 -9.98 8.47 21.33
N TRP A 349 -9.59 7.21 21.13
CA TRP A 349 -9.38 6.27 22.24
C TRP A 349 -8.29 6.75 23.19
N TYR A 350 -7.26 7.45 22.69
CA TYR A 350 -6.24 8.12 23.49
C TYR A 350 -6.87 9.16 24.45
N GLU A 351 -7.73 10.05 23.96
CA GLU A 351 -8.40 11.07 24.79
C GLU A 351 -9.35 10.46 25.84
N GLU A 352 -9.99 9.34 25.50
CA GLU A 352 -10.89 8.59 26.37
C GLU A 352 -10.16 7.70 27.38
N SER A 353 -8.85 7.52 27.20
CA SER A 353 -8.04 6.64 28.01
C SER A 353 -7.52 7.31 29.28
N PRO A 354 -7.31 6.55 30.36
CA PRO A 354 -6.64 7.07 31.55
C PRO A 354 -5.19 7.46 31.23
N VAL A 355 -4.65 8.44 31.97
CA VAL A 355 -3.30 9.01 31.76
C VAL A 355 -2.21 7.94 31.65
N TRP A 356 -2.28 6.86 32.42
CA TRP A 356 -1.27 5.79 32.34
C TRP A 356 -1.25 5.09 30.97
N ARG A 357 -2.39 4.95 30.30
CA ARG A 357 -2.49 4.35 28.97
C ARG A 357 -2.11 5.34 27.89
N GLN A 358 -2.47 6.61 28.06
CA GLN A 358 -2.01 7.71 27.19
C GLN A 358 -0.48 7.71 27.07
N LEU A 359 0.23 7.63 28.21
CA LEU A 359 1.70 7.59 28.21
C LEU A 359 2.30 6.39 27.45
N LEU A 360 1.65 5.22 27.51
CA LEU A 360 2.10 4.03 26.77
C LEU A 360 1.76 4.11 25.27
N ILE A 361 0.63 4.74 24.93
CA ILE A 361 0.30 5.07 23.54
C ILE A 361 1.34 6.05 22.98
N GLU A 362 1.67 7.10 23.71
CA GLU A 362 2.70 8.07 23.32
C GLU A 362 4.08 7.42 23.16
N GLU A 363 4.44 6.46 24.03
CA GLU A 363 5.70 5.72 23.93
C GLU A 363 5.81 4.94 22.61
N GLU A 364 4.74 4.26 22.20
CA GLU A 364 4.72 3.45 20.97
C GLU A 364 4.49 4.29 19.70
N VAL A 365 3.68 5.36 19.78
CA VAL A 365 3.35 6.22 18.64
C VAL A 365 4.38 7.32 18.42
N GLY A 366 5.11 7.73 19.46
CA GLY A 366 6.12 8.78 19.43
C GLY A 366 5.66 10.15 19.95
N GLY A 367 4.43 10.25 20.48
CA GLY A 367 3.86 11.46 21.08
C GLY A 367 2.32 11.48 21.04
N PRO A 368 1.67 12.51 21.60
CA PRO A 368 0.20 12.67 21.62
C PRO A 368 -0.36 12.91 20.20
N PRO A 369 -1.69 12.84 19.95
CA PRO A 369 -2.29 13.03 18.63
C PRO A 369 -2.30 14.51 18.19
N GLU A 370 -1.14 15.04 17.84
CA GLU A 370 -0.90 16.43 17.46
C GLU A 370 -0.27 16.55 16.06
N GLU A 371 -0.07 17.78 15.60
CA GLU A 371 0.63 18.04 14.34
C GLU A 371 2.04 17.42 14.36
N GLY A 372 2.32 16.52 13.40
CA GLY A 372 3.59 15.81 13.28
C GLY A 372 3.53 14.33 13.70
N THR A 373 2.59 13.96 14.58
CA THR A 373 2.36 12.57 15.02
C THR A 373 0.99 12.05 14.59
N TYR A 374 0.05 12.92 14.22
CA TYR A 374 -1.31 12.53 13.87
C TYR A 374 -1.41 11.49 12.74
N PHE A 375 -0.49 11.52 11.77
CA PHE A 375 -0.46 10.51 10.70
C PHE A 375 -0.26 9.08 11.25
N GLU A 376 0.53 8.92 12.30
CA GLU A 376 0.72 7.64 12.99
C GLU A 376 -0.56 7.13 13.63
N TYR A 377 -1.30 8.03 14.28
CA TYR A 377 -2.62 7.71 14.83
C TYR A 377 -3.56 7.25 13.71
N GLN A 378 -3.67 8.02 12.63
CA GLN A 378 -4.55 7.70 11.51
C GLN A 378 -4.21 6.35 10.87
N ARG A 379 -2.92 6.02 10.65
CA ARG A 379 -2.53 4.76 9.99
C ARG A 379 -2.70 3.51 10.87
N ARG A 380 -2.93 3.70 12.17
CA ARG A 380 -3.23 2.68 13.19
C ARG A 380 -4.72 2.63 13.56
N SER A 381 -5.52 3.57 13.07
CA SER A 381 -6.98 3.61 13.25
C SER A 381 -7.70 2.82 12.15
N PRO A 382 -8.47 1.75 12.49
CA PRO A 382 -9.35 1.06 11.55
C PRO A 382 -10.26 1.98 10.72
N ILE A 383 -10.80 3.04 11.32
CA ILE A 383 -11.79 3.92 10.66
C ILE A 383 -11.21 4.64 9.44
N THR A 384 -9.91 4.95 9.44
CA THR A 384 -9.19 5.52 8.29
C THR A 384 -9.27 4.63 7.05
N PHE A 385 -9.39 3.31 7.25
CA PHE A 385 -9.45 2.31 6.19
C PHE A 385 -10.86 1.75 5.96
N ALA A 386 -11.91 2.43 6.43
CA ALA A 386 -13.29 1.97 6.27
C ALA A 386 -13.64 1.62 4.81
N ARG A 387 -13.19 2.43 3.85
CA ARG A 387 -13.37 2.16 2.41
C ARG A 387 -12.69 0.88 1.91
N ASN A 388 -11.64 0.40 2.57
CA ASN A 388 -10.94 -0.83 2.18
C ASN A 388 -11.72 -2.08 2.58
N LEU A 389 -12.69 -1.96 3.49
CA LEU A 389 -13.44 -3.08 4.07
C LEU A 389 -14.75 -3.39 3.33
N GLY A 390 -15.05 -2.69 2.22
CA GLY A 390 -16.33 -2.82 1.50
C GLY A 390 -16.68 -4.23 1.01
N SER A 391 -15.68 -5.10 0.82
CA SER A 391 -15.86 -6.49 0.41
C SER A 391 -15.56 -7.52 1.51
N THR A 392 -15.13 -7.07 2.69
CA THR A 392 -14.71 -7.93 3.80
C THR A 392 -15.94 -8.40 4.58
N GLN A 393 -16.10 -9.72 4.73
CA GLN A 393 -17.10 -10.29 5.62
C GLN A 393 -16.71 -9.98 7.06
N LEU A 394 -17.40 -9.01 7.69
CA LEU A 394 -17.00 -8.46 8.97
C LEU A 394 -18.11 -8.59 10.00
N ARG A 395 -17.75 -9.09 11.18
CA ARG A 395 -18.62 -9.03 12.36
C ARG A 395 -17.93 -8.29 13.49
N ILE A 396 -18.63 -7.29 14.00
CA ILE A 396 -18.24 -6.47 15.14
C ILE A 396 -19.12 -6.87 16.33
N TYR A 397 -18.51 -7.12 17.48
CA TYR A 397 -19.20 -7.35 18.75
C TYR A 397 -18.93 -6.19 19.71
N GLN A 398 -19.97 -5.69 20.38
CA GLN A 398 -19.83 -4.60 21.34
C GLN A 398 -20.65 -4.85 22.61
N ALA A 399 -20.01 -4.75 23.77
CA ALA A 399 -20.71 -4.77 25.05
C ALA A 399 -21.28 -3.38 25.37
N GLN A 400 -22.52 -3.34 25.86
CA GLN A 400 -23.28 -2.09 26.05
C GLN A 400 -22.78 -1.22 27.21
N GLN A 401 -22.10 -1.81 28.21
CA GLN A 401 -21.53 -1.12 29.37
C GLN A 401 -19.99 -1.14 29.34
N ASP A 402 -19.40 -1.32 28.16
CA ASP A 402 -17.95 -1.24 28.00
C ASP A 402 -17.45 0.17 28.37
N THR A 403 -16.44 0.22 29.24
CA THR A 403 -15.79 1.46 29.70
C THR A 403 -14.30 1.49 29.36
N VAL A 404 -13.78 0.45 28.70
CA VAL A 404 -12.40 0.36 28.24
C VAL A 404 -12.31 0.80 26.78
N VAL A 405 -13.21 0.27 25.94
CA VAL A 405 -13.43 0.70 24.56
C VAL A 405 -14.91 1.09 24.48
N LEU A 406 -15.17 2.38 24.44
CA LEU A 406 -16.53 2.89 24.51
C LEU A 406 -17.37 2.42 23.30
N PRO A 407 -18.68 2.15 23.47
CA PRO A 407 -19.51 1.57 22.40
C PRO A 407 -19.53 2.32 21.07
N HIS A 408 -19.33 3.65 21.09
CA HIS A 408 -19.35 4.44 19.85
C HIS A 408 -18.24 4.03 18.87
N HIS A 409 -17.10 3.46 19.32
CA HIS A 409 -16.08 2.96 18.41
C HIS A 409 -16.64 1.95 17.39
N SER A 410 -17.50 1.05 17.85
CA SER A 410 -18.17 0.06 16.98
C SER A 410 -19.25 0.71 16.10
N ASP A 411 -20.01 1.66 16.64
CA ASP A 411 -21.06 2.38 15.90
C ASP A 411 -20.46 3.27 14.79
N ASP A 412 -19.40 4.02 15.11
CA ASP A 412 -18.68 4.92 14.21
C ASP A 412 -18.01 4.13 13.08
N MET A 413 -17.41 2.96 13.39
CA MET A 413 -16.82 2.09 12.38
C MET A 413 -17.88 1.52 11.42
N LEU A 414 -19.01 1.07 11.95
CA LEU A 414 -20.12 0.60 11.12
C LEU A 414 -20.61 1.72 10.20
N ALA A 415 -20.83 2.92 10.75
CA ALA A 415 -21.28 4.07 10.00
C ALA A 415 -20.27 4.50 8.92
N ALA A 416 -18.97 4.50 9.23
CA ALA A 416 -17.92 4.82 8.29
C ALA A 416 -17.90 3.83 7.11
N ILE A 417 -17.92 2.52 7.39
CA ILE A 417 -17.98 1.48 6.34
C ILE A 417 -19.23 1.65 5.48
N GLN A 418 -20.40 1.84 6.10
CA GLN A 418 -21.67 1.97 5.37
C GLN A 418 -21.78 3.28 4.58
N SER A 419 -21.08 4.33 5.00
CA SER A 419 -21.04 5.60 4.27
C SER A 419 -20.26 5.49 2.96
N GLU A 420 -19.17 4.72 2.96
CA GLU A 420 -18.36 4.42 1.77
C GLU A 420 -19.04 3.32 0.93
N HIS A 421 -19.58 2.30 1.60
CA HIS A 421 -20.14 1.10 0.98
C HIS A 421 -21.48 0.70 1.63
N PRO A 422 -22.62 1.25 1.18
CA PRO A 422 -23.93 0.98 1.79
C PRO A 422 -24.35 -0.49 1.80
N ALA A 423 -23.77 -1.31 0.92
CA ALA A 423 -24.02 -2.75 0.80
C ALA A 423 -22.89 -3.62 1.38
N ALA A 424 -21.93 -3.04 2.12
CA ALA A 424 -20.85 -3.78 2.73
C ALA A 424 -21.37 -4.89 3.66
N PRO A 425 -20.78 -6.09 3.64
CA PRO A 425 -21.26 -7.21 4.45
C PRO A 425 -20.70 -7.14 5.88
N VAL A 426 -21.04 -6.06 6.59
CA VAL A 426 -20.66 -5.80 7.98
C VAL A 426 -21.87 -5.93 8.91
N THR A 427 -21.70 -6.59 10.04
CA THR A 427 -22.73 -6.72 11.08
C THR A 427 -22.21 -6.29 12.45
N LEU A 428 -22.94 -5.42 13.14
CA LEU A 428 -22.69 -5.07 14.54
C LEU A 428 -23.66 -5.84 15.45
N THR A 429 -23.12 -6.59 16.41
CA THR A 429 -23.89 -7.32 17.43
C THR A 429 -23.61 -6.70 18.80
N THR A 430 -24.62 -6.10 19.40
CA THR A 430 -24.52 -5.56 20.77
C THR A 430 -25.11 -6.52 21.81
N PHE A 431 -24.56 -6.53 23.01
CA PHE A 431 -25.06 -7.37 24.12
C PHE A 431 -24.86 -6.70 25.49
N PRO A 432 -25.67 -7.05 26.52
CA PRO A 432 -25.47 -6.57 27.88
C PRO A 432 -24.16 -7.10 28.48
N GLY A 433 -23.38 -6.23 29.11
CA GLY A 433 -22.10 -6.57 29.70
C GLY A 433 -21.09 -5.43 29.64
N ASP A 434 -19.93 -5.67 30.23
CA ASP A 434 -18.74 -4.82 30.19
C ASP A 434 -17.67 -5.40 29.23
N HIS A 435 -16.45 -4.85 29.29
CA HIS A 435 -15.34 -5.23 28.42
C HIS A 435 -14.94 -6.71 28.51
N VAL A 436 -15.14 -7.32 29.68
CA VAL A 436 -14.71 -8.71 29.96
C VAL A 436 -15.87 -9.70 29.89
N THR A 437 -17.10 -9.22 29.75
CA THR A 437 -18.29 -10.07 29.67
C THR A 437 -18.26 -10.91 28.40
N PRO A 438 -18.30 -12.25 28.45
CA PRO A 438 -18.23 -13.10 27.26
C PRO A 438 -19.34 -12.82 26.24
N VAL A 439 -19.00 -12.91 24.95
CA VAL A 439 -19.98 -12.78 23.86
C VAL A 439 -21.06 -13.88 23.99
N PRO A 440 -22.36 -13.57 23.79
CA PRO A 440 -23.40 -14.60 23.79
C PRO A 440 -23.11 -15.75 22.82
N GLY A 441 -23.14 -16.98 23.34
CA GLY A 441 -22.75 -18.19 22.59
C GLY A 441 -21.24 -18.45 22.49
N GLY A 442 -20.42 -17.59 23.09
CA GLY A 442 -18.96 -17.74 23.22
C GLY A 442 -18.22 -17.80 21.89
N ASN A 443 -17.01 -18.33 21.92
CA ASN A 443 -16.17 -18.47 20.73
C ASN A 443 -16.68 -19.57 19.79
N THR A 444 -17.50 -20.49 20.27
CA THR A 444 -18.25 -21.44 19.43
C THR A 444 -19.13 -20.73 18.39
N SER A 445 -19.90 -19.71 18.79
CA SER A 445 -20.78 -18.98 17.86
C SER A 445 -19.98 -18.15 16.84
N LYS A 446 -18.83 -17.61 17.26
CA LYS A 446 -17.88 -16.91 16.39
C LYS A 446 -17.33 -17.82 15.30
N LEU A 447 -16.83 -19.02 15.67
CA LEU A 447 -16.30 -19.98 14.69
C LEU A 447 -17.37 -20.50 13.74
N GLN A 448 -18.58 -20.77 14.23
CA GLN A 448 -19.71 -21.18 13.38
C GLN A 448 -20.04 -20.11 12.34
N TRP A 449 -19.96 -18.84 12.69
CA TRP A 449 -20.15 -17.75 11.73
C TRP A 449 -19.01 -17.68 10.72
N LEU A 450 -17.74 -17.71 11.16
CA LEU A 450 -16.57 -17.73 10.26
C LEU A 450 -16.66 -18.88 9.25
N ALA A 451 -17.10 -20.06 9.69
CA ALA A 451 -17.22 -21.27 8.86
C ALA A 451 -18.19 -21.10 7.68
N GLY A 452 -19.10 -20.12 7.74
CA GLY A 452 -20.04 -19.81 6.67
C GLY A 452 -19.40 -19.13 5.45
N TYR A 453 -18.14 -18.71 5.53
CA TYR A 453 -17.51 -17.89 4.50
C TYR A 453 -16.27 -18.55 3.89
N THR A 454 -16.13 -18.34 2.59
CA THR A 454 -14.92 -18.64 1.82
C THR A 454 -14.55 -17.38 1.05
N LEU A 455 -13.25 -17.15 0.89
CA LEU A 455 -12.74 -16.04 0.11
C LEU A 455 -13.16 -16.23 -1.36
N GLY A 456 -13.90 -15.24 -1.88
CA GLY A 456 -14.42 -15.25 -3.24
C GLY A 456 -13.36 -14.96 -4.30
N GLN A 457 -13.81 -14.93 -5.56
CA GLN A 457 -13.00 -14.42 -6.66
C GLN A 457 -12.74 -12.90 -6.47
N PRO A 458 -11.65 -12.36 -7.04
CA PRO A 458 -11.40 -10.93 -7.01
C PRO A 458 -12.60 -10.13 -7.53
N PRO A 459 -13.04 -9.07 -6.82
CA PRO A 459 -14.16 -8.27 -7.25
C PRO A 459 -13.77 -7.46 -8.50
N ALA A 460 -14.74 -7.21 -9.37
CA ALA A 460 -14.55 -6.38 -10.56
C ALA A 460 -14.21 -4.93 -10.17
N GLN A 461 -14.76 -4.45 -9.05
CA GLN A 461 -14.48 -3.13 -8.50
C GLN A 461 -13.66 -3.25 -7.23
N ILE A 462 -12.61 -2.44 -7.12
CA ILE A 462 -11.72 -2.36 -5.97
C ILE A 462 -11.52 -0.91 -5.58
N GLU A 463 -11.33 -0.68 -4.29
CA GLU A 463 -10.97 0.62 -3.75
C GLU A 463 -10.05 0.44 -2.56
N ALA A 464 -9.04 1.31 -2.44
CA ALA A 464 -8.16 1.33 -1.29
C ALA A 464 -7.57 2.71 -1.04
N ILE A 465 -7.37 3.02 0.24
CA ILE A 465 -6.36 3.95 0.72
C ILE A 465 -5.23 3.15 1.38
N SER A 466 -3.97 3.56 1.19
CA SER A 466 -2.81 2.89 1.76
C SER A 466 -1.73 3.88 2.17
N ASP A 467 -1.12 3.61 3.33
CA ASP A 467 0.05 4.32 3.87
C ASP A 467 1.39 3.69 3.43
N THR A 468 1.34 2.54 2.74
CA THR A 468 2.51 1.77 2.31
C THR A 468 2.30 1.16 0.93
N SER A 469 3.29 0.44 0.42
CA SER A 469 3.08 -0.38 -0.79
C SER A 469 2.20 -1.58 -0.45
N ALA A 470 1.10 -1.76 -1.19
CA ALA A 470 0.09 -2.76 -0.89
C ALA A 470 -0.38 -3.51 -2.14
N THR A 471 -0.88 -4.72 -1.95
CA THR A 471 -1.62 -5.46 -2.99
C THR A 471 -3.10 -5.41 -2.65
N VAL A 472 -3.88 -4.82 -3.55
CA VAL A 472 -5.32 -4.65 -3.47
C VAL A 472 -5.92 -5.56 -4.54
N TRP A 473 -6.26 -6.79 -4.13
CA TRP A 473 -6.77 -7.82 -5.04
C TRP A 473 -5.88 -8.01 -6.28
N TRP A 474 -6.31 -7.52 -7.44
CA TRP A 474 -5.63 -7.66 -8.74
C TRP A 474 -4.70 -6.49 -9.09
N VAL A 475 -4.50 -5.53 -8.18
CA VAL A 475 -3.56 -4.41 -8.36
C VAL A 475 -2.55 -4.36 -7.22
N ARG A 476 -1.26 -4.34 -7.55
CA ARG A 476 -0.20 -3.96 -6.61
C ARG A 476 0.18 -2.50 -6.83
N LEU A 477 0.04 -1.70 -5.77
CA LEU A 477 0.48 -0.31 -5.71
C LEU A 477 1.82 -0.26 -4.96
N THR A 478 2.83 0.30 -5.60
CA THR A 478 4.17 0.48 -5.02
C THR A 478 4.48 1.96 -4.93
N GLN A 479 4.59 2.46 -3.70
CA GLN A 479 4.94 3.85 -3.41
C GLN A 479 6.40 4.14 -3.79
N ARG A 480 6.65 5.27 -4.45
CA ARG A 480 8.00 5.75 -4.74
C ARG A 480 8.54 6.67 -3.64
N GLY A 481 9.78 6.48 -3.24
CA GLY A 481 10.38 7.28 -2.15
C GLY A 481 9.94 6.81 -0.76
N ALA A 482 10.58 7.36 0.27
CA ALA A 482 10.46 6.90 1.66
C ALA A 482 9.54 7.78 2.52
N GLN A 483 8.93 8.82 1.94
CA GLN A 483 8.08 9.75 2.66
C GLN A 483 6.73 9.13 3.00
N GLU A 484 6.29 9.35 4.24
CA GLU A 484 4.96 9.00 4.73
C GLU A 484 3.89 9.82 4.03
N ARG A 485 2.82 9.13 3.60
CA ARG A 485 1.72 9.71 2.83
C ARG A 485 0.61 8.69 2.64
N TRP A 486 -0.51 9.17 2.13
CA TRP A 486 -1.56 8.34 1.57
C TRP A 486 -1.37 8.15 0.06
N SER A 487 -1.64 6.93 -0.40
CA SER A 487 -1.92 6.62 -1.79
C SER A 487 -3.33 6.07 -1.90
N GLU A 488 -4.08 6.54 -2.90
CA GLU A 488 -5.43 6.06 -3.17
C GLU A 488 -5.47 5.30 -4.50
N LEU A 489 -6.34 4.29 -4.55
CA LEU A 489 -6.60 3.47 -5.72
C LEU A 489 -8.10 3.20 -5.82
N ARG A 490 -8.66 3.40 -7.02
CA ARG A 490 -9.95 2.82 -7.43
C ARG A 490 -9.74 2.08 -8.74
N GLY A 491 -10.30 0.90 -8.86
CA GLY A 491 -10.18 0.09 -10.06
C GLY A 491 -11.49 -0.59 -10.43
N GLU A 492 -11.75 -0.68 -11.73
CA GLU A 492 -12.94 -1.34 -12.26
C GLU A 492 -12.60 -2.16 -13.50
N LEU A 493 -13.01 -3.43 -13.53
CA LEU A 493 -13.09 -4.23 -14.74
C LEU A 493 -14.47 -4.04 -15.38
N GLY A 494 -14.49 -3.27 -16.46
CA GLY A 494 -15.67 -3.01 -17.27
C GLY A 494 -15.85 -4.01 -18.43
N LEU A 495 -16.77 -3.65 -19.34
CA LEU A 495 -17.06 -4.44 -20.53
C LEU A 495 -15.85 -4.53 -21.48
N ASN A 496 -15.85 -5.55 -22.35
CA ASN A 496 -14.83 -5.79 -23.36
C ASN A 496 -13.39 -5.85 -22.80
N ASN A 497 -13.25 -6.35 -21.57
CA ASN A 497 -11.96 -6.47 -20.88
C ASN A 497 -11.25 -5.13 -20.68
N THR A 498 -12.02 -4.05 -20.53
CA THR A 498 -11.48 -2.70 -20.28
C THR A 498 -11.32 -2.50 -18.78
N ILE A 499 -10.14 -2.10 -18.34
CA ILE A 499 -9.85 -1.74 -16.96
C ILE A 499 -9.78 -0.23 -16.86
N THR A 500 -10.53 0.36 -15.93
CA THR A 500 -10.38 1.76 -15.53
C THR A 500 -9.66 1.79 -14.18
N LEU A 501 -8.61 2.60 -14.06
CA LEU A 501 -7.96 2.85 -12.77
C LEU A 501 -7.92 4.35 -12.48
N HIS A 502 -8.17 4.72 -11.23
CA HIS A 502 -7.90 6.03 -10.70
C HIS A 502 -6.89 5.89 -9.58
N THR A 503 -5.83 6.70 -9.60
CA THR A 503 -4.83 6.71 -8.53
C THR A 503 -4.57 8.13 -8.08
N LEU A 504 -4.22 8.30 -6.81
CA LEU A 504 -3.74 9.58 -6.27
C LEU A 504 -2.54 9.31 -5.36
N ASP A 505 -1.39 9.89 -5.71
CA ASP A 505 -0.20 9.88 -4.85
C ASP A 505 0.68 11.12 -5.11
N ILE A 506 1.04 11.84 -4.06
CA ILE A 506 1.77 13.11 -4.16
C ILE A 506 3.23 12.98 -4.61
N TYR A 507 3.82 11.79 -4.61
CA TYR A 507 5.16 11.50 -5.14
C TYR A 507 5.14 10.54 -6.34
N GLY A 508 3.96 10.01 -6.68
CA GLY A 508 3.76 9.03 -7.74
C GLY A 508 3.91 7.59 -7.27
N VAL A 509 3.38 6.68 -8.07
CA VAL A 509 3.27 5.25 -7.78
C VAL A 509 3.63 4.39 -8.99
N ASP A 510 4.16 3.22 -8.71
CA ASP A 510 4.19 2.12 -9.67
C ASP A 510 2.97 1.22 -9.45
N VAL A 511 2.27 0.90 -10.53
CA VAL A 511 1.06 0.10 -10.52
C VAL A 511 1.33 -1.16 -11.32
N GLN A 512 1.10 -2.33 -10.71
CA GLN A 512 1.16 -3.62 -11.38
C GLN A 512 -0.21 -4.29 -11.34
N ILE A 513 -0.78 -4.55 -12.51
CA ILE A 513 -2.11 -5.16 -12.69
C ILE A 513 -1.93 -6.63 -13.02
N ASP A 514 -2.54 -7.52 -12.24
CA ASP A 514 -2.55 -8.96 -12.48
C ASP A 514 -3.71 -9.32 -13.41
N LEU A 515 -3.41 -9.44 -14.71
CA LEU A 515 -4.40 -9.76 -15.74
C LEU A 515 -4.89 -11.21 -15.60
N ALA A 516 -4.02 -12.10 -15.12
CA ALA A 516 -4.36 -13.51 -14.92
C ALA A 516 -5.37 -13.67 -13.78
N ALA A 517 -5.22 -12.92 -12.69
CA ALA A 517 -6.19 -12.88 -11.59
C ALA A 517 -7.59 -12.41 -12.04
N LEU A 518 -7.66 -11.58 -13.09
CA LEU A 518 -8.90 -11.14 -13.72
C LEU A 518 -9.41 -12.09 -14.83
N GLY A 519 -8.71 -13.19 -15.11
CA GLY A 519 -9.04 -14.10 -16.22
C GLY A 519 -8.86 -13.48 -17.61
N LEU A 520 -8.06 -12.42 -17.72
CA LEU A 520 -7.83 -11.68 -18.96
C LEU A 520 -6.69 -12.30 -19.80
N PRO A 521 -6.75 -12.16 -21.14
CA PRO A 521 -5.75 -12.75 -22.02
C PRO A 521 -4.37 -12.11 -21.84
N ASN A 522 -3.31 -12.92 -21.91
CA ASN A 522 -1.94 -12.44 -21.97
C ASN A 522 -1.59 -11.91 -23.39
N THR A 523 -2.24 -10.82 -23.79
CA THR A 523 -2.08 -10.14 -25.09
C THR A 523 -1.58 -8.72 -24.88
N ARG A 524 -1.33 -7.98 -25.95
CA ARG A 524 -0.95 -6.56 -25.87
C ARG A 524 -2.14 -5.71 -25.43
N TYR A 525 -1.86 -4.74 -24.55
CA TYR A 525 -2.85 -3.79 -24.04
C TYR A 525 -2.46 -2.36 -24.43
N VAL A 526 -3.45 -1.56 -24.79
CA VAL A 526 -3.33 -0.11 -24.87
C VAL A 526 -3.63 0.46 -23.49
N VAL A 527 -2.80 1.39 -23.05
CA VAL A 527 -2.94 2.18 -21.82
C VAL A 527 -3.05 3.62 -22.23
N GLU A 528 -4.20 4.21 -21.98
CA GLU A 528 -4.44 5.65 -22.06
C GLU A 528 -4.35 6.22 -20.65
N ASP A 529 -3.51 7.23 -20.44
CA ASP A 529 -3.28 7.87 -19.15
C ASP A 529 -3.57 9.36 -19.24
N VAL A 530 -4.49 9.82 -18.38
CA VAL A 530 -4.71 11.22 -18.10
C VAL A 530 -4.14 11.52 -16.72
N ALA A 531 -3.03 12.26 -16.67
CA ALA A 531 -2.54 12.86 -15.43
C ALA A 531 -3.44 14.07 -15.14
N VAL A 532 -4.50 13.85 -14.37
CA VAL A 532 -5.60 14.81 -14.11
C VAL A 532 -5.05 16.09 -13.48
N ASP A 533 -4.20 15.97 -12.47
CA ASP A 533 -3.59 17.12 -11.80
C ASP A 533 -2.69 17.92 -12.74
N GLN A 534 -2.01 17.27 -13.67
CA GLN A 534 -1.15 17.95 -14.64
C GLN A 534 -1.89 18.40 -15.90
N ALA A 535 -3.14 17.96 -16.09
CA ALA A 535 -3.91 18.06 -17.32
C ALA A 535 -3.07 17.69 -18.56
N THR A 536 -2.46 16.49 -18.52
CA THR A 536 -1.71 15.91 -19.66
C THR A 536 -2.27 14.56 -20.04
N TYR A 537 -2.03 14.14 -21.28
CA TYR A 537 -2.48 12.86 -21.83
C TYR A 537 -1.31 12.12 -22.47
N SER A 538 -1.25 10.82 -22.22
CA SER A 538 -0.35 9.92 -22.94
C SER A 538 -1.08 8.61 -23.29
N ALA A 539 -0.60 7.94 -24.33
CA ALA A 539 -1.09 6.61 -24.66
C ALA A 539 0.03 5.73 -25.20
N GLN A 540 0.03 4.47 -24.78
CA GLN A 540 1.06 3.50 -25.16
C GLN A 540 0.48 2.10 -25.26
N ALA A 541 1.10 1.24 -26.07
CA ALA A 541 0.74 -0.16 -26.16
C ALA A 541 1.84 -1.05 -25.56
N LEU A 542 1.49 -1.78 -24.51
CA LEU A 542 2.39 -2.53 -23.64
C LEU A 542 2.09 -4.03 -23.72
N ASN A 543 3.15 -4.83 -23.66
CA ASN A 543 3.03 -6.28 -23.52
C ASN A 543 3.11 -6.64 -22.04
N PRO A 544 2.17 -7.44 -21.52
CA PRO A 544 2.28 -7.95 -20.16
C PRO A 544 3.49 -8.89 -20.05
N VAL A 545 4.11 -8.88 -18.87
CA VAL A 545 5.18 -9.81 -18.49
C VAL A 545 4.62 -10.73 -17.43
N ASP A 546 4.68 -12.04 -17.65
CA ASP A 546 4.11 -13.06 -16.76
C ASP A 546 2.64 -12.81 -16.39
N GLY A 547 1.85 -12.34 -17.37
CA GLY A 547 0.43 -12.02 -17.16
C GLY A 547 0.19 -10.72 -16.38
N LYS A 548 1.21 -9.89 -16.18
CA LYS A 548 1.09 -8.64 -15.43
C LYS A 548 1.47 -7.41 -16.25
N LEU A 549 0.69 -6.34 -16.09
CA LEU A 549 0.97 -5.05 -16.70
C LEU A 549 1.56 -4.11 -15.65
N THR A 550 2.75 -3.56 -15.88
CA THR A 550 3.39 -2.63 -14.92
C THR A 550 3.48 -1.24 -15.52
N LEU A 551 3.09 -0.24 -14.75
CA LEU A 551 2.98 1.17 -15.13
C LEU A 551 3.67 2.04 -14.09
N SER A 552 4.33 3.08 -14.56
CA SER A 552 4.98 4.07 -13.70
C SER A 552 4.26 5.41 -13.85
N LEU A 553 3.50 5.80 -12.82
CA LEU A 553 2.74 7.05 -12.80
C LEU A 553 3.51 8.15 -12.09
N SER A 554 3.33 9.39 -12.54
CA SER A 554 3.92 10.58 -11.92
C SER A 554 3.14 10.98 -10.66
N SER A 555 3.58 12.06 -10.00
CA SER A 555 2.83 12.61 -8.87
C SER A 555 1.48 13.22 -9.29
N GLY A 556 0.53 13.13 -8.37
CA GLY A 556 -0.83 13.62 -8.51
C GLY A 556 -1.83 12.52 -8.87
N ALA A 557 -3.03 12.96 -9.24
CA ALA A 557 -4.10 12.09 -9.70
C ALA A 557 -3.90 11.67 -11.16
N HIS A 558 -4.14 10.38 -11.41
CA HIS A 558 -4.17 9.77 -12.73
C HIS A 558 -5.49 9.04 -12.95
N ARG A 559 -5.97 9.07 -14.20
CA ARG A 559 -7.04 8.20 -14.69
C ARG A 559 -6.53 7.40 -15.88
N LEU A 560 -6.53 6.09 -15.73
CA LEU A 560 -6.10 5.14 -16.75
C LEU A 560 -7.31 4.46 -17.38
N THR A 561 -7.27 4.27 -18.70
CA THR A 561 -8.16 3.36 -19.43
C THR A 561 -7.31 2.36 -20.20
N ILE A 562 -7.48 1.08 -19.86
CA ILE A 562 -6.61 -0.01 -20.29
C ILE A 562 -7.45 -1.06 -21.00
N TYR A 563 -7.12 -1.41 -22.24
CA TYR A 563 -7.92 -2.35 -23.02
C TYR A 563 -7.07 -3.18 -23.99
N PRO A 564 -7.48 -4.40 -24.37
CA PRO A 564 -6.75 -5.20 -25.35
C PRO A 564 -6.60 -4.44 -26.68
N GLY A 565 -5.37 -4.31 -27.17
CA GLY A 565 -5.11 -3.54 -28.37
C GLY A 565 -3.65 -3.56 -28.81
N GLN A 566 -3.43 -3.52 -30.13
CA GLN A 566 -2.08 -3.56 -30.70
C GLN A 566 -1.38 -2.19 -30.73
N SER A 567 -2.15 -1.12 -30.85
CA SER A 567 -1.64 0.25 -30.91
C SER A 567 -2.72 1.21 -30.43
N PRO A 568 -2.35 2.34 -29.81
CA PRO A 568 -3.32 3.35 -29.39
C PRO A 568 -4.06 3.94 -30.59
N VAL A 569 -5.33 4.29 -30.37
CA VAL A 569 -6.06 5.12 -31.34
C VAL A 569 -5.39 6.50 -31.37
N PRO A 570 -5.09 7.06 -32.56
CA PRO A 570 -4.54 8.42 -32.64
C PRO A 570 -5.49 9.43 -31.98
N MET A 571 -4.97 10.19 -31.00
CA MET A 571 -5.72 11.23 -30.29
C MET A 571 -5.10 12.61 -30.55
N ALA A 572 -5.93 13.64 -30.47
CA ALA A 572 -5.51 15.03 -30.38
C ALA A 572 -5.84 15.58 -28.99
N THR A 573 -5.05 16.56 -28.55
CA THR A 573 -5.22 17.27 -27.29
C THR A 573 -5.40 18.75 -27.56
N LEU A 574 -6.34 19.38 -26.86
CA LEU A 574 -6.50 20.83 -26.79
C LEU A 574 -6.36 21.27 -25.34
N THR A 575 -5.51 22.26 -25.09
CA THR A 575 -5.37 22.90 -23.77
C THR A 575 -5.91 24.31 -23.84
N LEU A 576 -6.90 24.61 -23.00
CA LEU A 576 -7.45 25.95 -22.81
C LEU A 576 -6.85 26.54 -21.54
N GLN A 577 -6.13 27.66 -21.65
CA GLN A 577 -5.49 28.33 -20.51
C GLN A 577 -5.34 29.82 -20.81
N GLU A 578 -5.81 30.66 -19.89
CA GLU A 578 -5.85 32.11 -20.07
C GLU A 578 -4.46 32.70 -20.37
N GLY A 579 -4.30 33.32 -21.54
CA GLY A 579 -3.05 33.93 -22.00
C GLY A 579 -2.09 32.99 -22.74
N ILE A 580 -2.44 31.72 -22.93
CA ILE A 580 -1.65 30.74 -23.71
C ILE A 580 -2.33 30.48 -25.05
N SER A 581 -1.53 30.42 -26.13
CA SER A 581 -2.01 30.12 -27.48
C SER A 581 -3.18 31.00 -27.97
N GLY A 582 -3.28 32.23 -27.43
CA GLY A 582 -4.33 33.19 -27.76
C GLY A 582 -5.69 32.92 -27.10
N TYR A 583 -5.78 31.98 -26.14
CA TYR A 583 -7.01 31.72 -25.40
C TYR A 583 -7.26 32.81 -24.35
N SER A 584 -8.48 33.35 -24.32
CA SER A 584 -8.92 34.37 -23.36
C SER A 584 -10.35 34.13 -22.85
N GLY A 585 -10.71 32.85 -22.69
CA GLY A 585 -12.08 32.40 -22.43
C GLY A 585 -12.30 31.88 -21.02
N ALA A 586 -11.33 32.03 -20.12
CA ALA A 586 -11.52 31.67 -18.71
C ALA A 586 -12.30 32.78 -18.00
N ALA A 587 -13.23 32.39 -17.13
CA ALA A 587 -13.89 33.27 -16.18
C ALA A 587 -13.87 32.59 -14.82
N ASP A 588 -13.35 33.27 -13.80
CA ASP A 588 -13.26 32.74 -12.44
C ASP A 588 -13.43 33.81 -11.34
N GLY A 589 -13.79 33.35 -10.15
CA GLY A 589 -14.03 34.21 -9.01
C GLY A 589 -14.49 33.40 -7.80
N TYR A 590 -14.88 34.08 -6.72
CA TYR A 590 -15.43 33.38 -5.57
C TYR A 590 -16.53 34.18 -4.87
N LEU A 591 -17.48 33.44 -4.31
CA LEU A 591 -18.57 33.96 -3.52
C LEU A 591 -18.13 34.03 -2.05
N ASP A 592 -18.35 35.16 -1.40
CA ASP A 592 -17.89 35.43 -0.04
C ASP A 592 -19.09 35.68 0.90
N SER A 593 -19.35 34.75 1.82
CA SER A 593 -20.47 34.89 2.77
C SER A 593 -20.27 35.99 3.82
N TRP A 594 -19.02 36.37 4.10
CA TRP A 594 -18.68 37.45 5.03
C TRP A 594 -18.87 38.83 4.39
N ASN A 595 -18.66 38.93 3.08
CA ASN A 595 -18.90 40.13 2.27
C ASN A 595 -19.95 39.86 1.18
N PRO A 596 -21.23 39.63 1.54
CA PRO A 596 -22.20 38.97 0.67
C PRO A 596 -22.62 39.75 -0.57
N THR A 597 -22.28 41.03 -0.64
CA THR A 597 -22.59 41.94 -1.77
C THR A 597 -21.35 42.33 -2.58
N VAL A 598 -20.18 41.79 -2.26
CA VAL A 598 -18.93 42.09 -2.96
C VAL A 598 -18.70 41.05 -4.05
N ALA A 599 -18.38 41.51 -5.25
CA ALA A 599 -17.98 40.65 -6.35
C ALA A 599 -16.45 40.50 -6.33
N ASN A 600 -15.97 39.26 -6.46
CA ASN A 600 -14.54 38.94 -6.38
C ASN A 600 -13.96 38.39 -7.70
N GLY A 601 -14.64 38.62 -8.84
CA GLY A 601 -14.04 38.37 -10.15
C GLY A 601 -12.87 39.32 -10.42
N GLY A 602 -11.88 38.88 -11.20
CA GLY A 602 -10.66 39.65 -11.45
C GLY A 602 -9.62 39.63 -10.33
N ALA A 603 -9.90 38.95 -9.21
CA ALA A 603 -8.93 38.75 -8.15
C ALA A 603 -7.91 37.70 -8.59
N GLN A 604 -6.62 37.92 -8.32
CA GLN A 604 -5.55 36.97 -8.68
C GLN A 604 -5.76 35.55 -8.11
N LYS A 605 -6.54 35.41 -7.05
CA LYS A 605 -6.82 34.12 -6.42
C LYS A 605 -8.32 33.96 -6.22
N PHE A 606 -8.84 32.78 -6.54
CA PHE A 606 -10.17 32.37 -6.09
C PHE A 606 -10.05 31.39 -4.92
N ARG A 607 -11.10 31.32 -4.10
CA ARG A 607 -11.04 30.68 -2.78
C ARG A 607 -12.17 29.69 -2.56
N VAL A 608 -11.83 28.60 -1.89
CA VAL A 608 -12.80 27.67 -1.29
C VAL A 608 -12.53 27.62 0.20
N ARG A 609 -13.58 27.81 1.02
CA ARG A 609 -13.48 27.76 2.48
C ARG A 609 -14.65 27.02 3.09
N SER A 610 -14.36 26.05 3.94
CA SER A 610 -15.31 25.29 4.74
C SER A 610 -15.54 25.89 6.15
N PRO A 611 -16.73 25.65 6.75
CA PRO A 611 -17.94 25.14 6.09
C PRO A 611 -18.56 26.21 5.17
N ASN A 612 -18.78 25.89 3.88
CA ASN A 612 -19.54 26.68 2.89
C ASN A 612 -19.46 28.22 3.09
N THR A 613 -18.25 28.74 3.21
CA THR A 613 -17.98 30.15 3.56
C THR A 613 -17.51 30.90 2.33
N PHE A 614 -16.52 30.34 1.63
CA PHE A 614 -16.11 30.80 0.30
C PHE A 614 -16.36 29.69 -0.71
N ASN A 615 -17.05 30.02 -1.80
CA ASN A 615 -17.29 29.07 -2.89
C ASN A 615 -16.62 29.57 -4.17
N GLY A 616 -15.79 28.75 -4.79
CA GLY A 616 -15.13 29.06 -6.05
C GLY A 616 -16.10 28.94 -7.22
N LEU A 617 -15.98 29.84 -8.20
CA LEU A 617 -16.67 29.80 -9.48
C LEU A 617 -15.62 29.73 -10.58
N ILE A 618 -15.80 28.82 -11.53
CA ILE A 618 -14.90 28.71 -12.69
C ILE A 618 -15.65 28.24 -13.93
N ARG A 619 -15.38 28.86 -15.08
CA ARG A 619 -15.93 28.49 -16.39
C ARG A 619 -14.90 28.71 -17.49
N PHE A 620 -14.84 27.76 -18.43
CA PHE A 620 -14.08 27.90 -19.68
C PHE A 620 -15.05 28.04 -20.85
N ASP A 621 -14.84 29.04 -21.71
CA ASP A 621 -15.47 29.07 -23.03
C ASP A 621 -14.90 27.93 -23.90
N LEU A 622 -15.79 27.10 -24.42
CA LEU A 622 -15.47 25.92 -25.24
C LEU A 622 -15.69 26.18 -26.74
N SER A 623 -15.99 27.42 -27.15
CA SER A 623 -16.22 27.79 -28.55
C SER A 623 -15.03 27.50 -29.48
N SER A 624 -13.81 27.45 -28.93
CA SER A 624 -12.57 27.11 -29.64
C SER A 624 -12.35 25.61 -29.84
N VAL A 625 -13.20 24.75 -29.25
CA VAL A 625 -13.10 23.30 -29.41
C VAL A 625 -13.36 22.92 -30.88
N PRO A 626 -12.46 22.18 -31.54
CA PRO A 626 -12.61 21.86 -32.95
C PRO A 626 -13.87 21.07 -33.27
N GLN A 627 -14.48 21.33 -34.43
CA GLN A 627 -15.64 20.58 -34.95
C GLN A 627 -15.38 19.06 -35.00
N GLN A 628 -14.11 18.67 -35.15
CA GLN A 628 -13.72 17.28 -35.10
C GLN A 628 -14.00 16.64 -33.73
N ALA A 629 -13.68 17.31 -32.62
CA ALA A 629 -13.99 16.80 -31.28
C ALA A 629 -15.51 16.67 -31.08
N LEU A 630 -16.30 17.58 -31.64
CA LEU A 630 -17.77 17.48 -31.66
C LEU A 630 -18.27 16.28 -32.47
N ALA A 631 -17.58 15.94 -33.57
CA ALA A 631 -17.96 14.84 -34.45
C ALA A 631 -17.53 13.46 -33.93
N THR A 632 -16.34 13.36 -33.32
CA THR A 632 -15.78 12.10 -32.80
C THR A 632 -16.11 11.86 -31.33
N GLY A 633 -16.60 12.88 -30.63
CA GLY A 633 -16.78 12.87 -29.18
C GLY A 633 -15.49 13.21 -28.43
N VAL A 634 -15.67 13.65 -27.18
CA VAL A 634 -14.58 13.82 -26.21
C VAL A 634 -14.26 12.48 -25.58
N ARG A 635 -12.97 12.16 -25.52
CA ARG A 635 -12.45 10.97 -24.86
C ARG A 635 -12.18 11.23 -23.39
N PHE A 636 -11.55 12.35 -23.06
CA PHE A 636 -11.28 12.80 -21.69
C PHE A 636 -11.32 14.33 -21.61
N ALA A 637 -11.73 14.86 -20.45
CA ALA A 637 -11.49 16.26 -20.11
C ALA A 637 -11.08 16.41 -18.64
N ALA A 638 -10.08 17.25 -18.39
CA ALA A 638 -9.56 17.48 -17.04
C ALA A 638 -9.33 18.97 -16.79
N LEU A 639 -9.82 19.48 -15.67
CA LEU A 639 -9.50 20.80 -15.16
C LEU A 639 -8.34 20.67 -14.18
N SER A 640 -7.29 21.49 -14.33
CA SER A 640 -6.15 21.55 -13.42
C SER A 640 -5.96 22.97 -12.91
N MET A 641 -5.89 23.12 -11.59
CA MET A 641 -5.77 24.39 -10.88
C MET A 641 -4.57 24.35 -9.94
N TYR A 642 -3.90 25.48 -9.75
CA TYR A 642 -2.73 25.54 -8.88
C TYR A 642 -3.11 26.05 -7.50
N VAL A 643 -2.84 25.25 -6.47
CA VAL A 643 -3.11 25.60 -5.07
C VAL A 643 -1.94 26.42 -4.53
N THR A 644 -2.21 27.67 -4.17
CA THR A 644 -1.19 28.66 -3.77
C THR A 644 -1.03 28.82 -2.27
N GLY A 645 -1.99 28.36 -1.47
CA GLY A 645 -1.96 28.58 -0.03
C GLY A 645 -3.15 27.96 0.69
N ARG A 646 -3.03 27.86 2.01
CA ARG A 646 -4.09 27.39 2.91
C ARG A 646 -4.07 28.13 4.24
N SER A 647 -5.19 28.14 4.97
CA SER A 647 -5.29 28.83 6.26
C SER A 647 -4.79 28.02 7.47
N ASN A 648 -4.82 26.69 7.38
CA ASN A 648 -4.36 25.74 8.40
C ASN A 648 -4.08 24.38 7.73
N ASN A 649 -3.67 23.38 8.50
CA ASN A 649 -3.27 22.08 7.98
C ASN A 649 -4.41 21.06 7.82
N ASN A 650 -5.67 21.45 8.04
CA ASN A 650 -6.79 20.55 7.87
C ASN A 650 -6.96 20.17 6.39
N VAL A 651 -7.32 18.91 6.16
CA VAL A 651 -7.66 18.40 4.83
C VAL A 651 -9.13 18.71 4.56
N ALA A 652 -9.44 19.36 3.43
CA ALA A 652 -10.82 19.62 3.03
C ALA A 652 -11.17 18.84 1.77
N THR A 653 -12.29 18.12 1.80
CA THR A 653 -12.90 17.60 0.57
C THR A 653 -13.55 18.76 -0.18
N VAL A 654 -13.15 18.95 -1.43
CA VAL A 654 -13.75 19.93 -2.34
C VAL A 654 -14.61 19.19 -3.36
N ASP A 655 -15.88 19.55 -3.39
CA ASP A 655 -16.89 19.07 -4.31
C ASP A 655 -17.07 20.04 -5.47
N ALA A 656 -17.08 19.52 -6.69
CA ALA A 656 -17.31 20.29 -7.91
C ALA A 656 -18.73 20.06 -8.43
N TYR A 657 -19.59 21.07 -8.37
CA TYR A 657 -20.97 20.99 -8.87
C TYR A 657 -21.14 21.76 -10.17
N PRO A 658 -21.64 21.14 -11.26
CA PRO A 658 -22.14 21.87 -12.42
C PRO A 658 -23.14 22.97 -12.02
N LEU A 659 -22.89 24.20 -12.48
CA LEU A 659 -23.83 25.31 -12.32
C LEU A 659 -24.95 25.20 -13.34
N ASN A 660 -26.17 25.51 -12.90
CA ASN A 660 -27.37 25.57 -13.73
C ASN A 660 -27.83 27.01 -13.99
N ARG A 661 -27.30 27.98 -13.24
CA ARG A 661 -27.58 29.41 -13.42
C ARG A 661 -26.38 30.12 -14.03
N SER A 662 -26.65 30.96 -15.03
CA SER A 662 -25.65 31.87 -15.59
C SER A 662 -25.23 32.93 -14.59
N TRP A 663 -23.94 33.24 -14.59
CA TRP A 663 -23.32 34.27 -13.76
C TRP A 663 -22.39 35.15 -14.58
N ASN A 664 -22.09 36.32 -14.04
CA ASN A 664 -21.12 37.26 -14.60
C ASN A 664 -19.96 37.43 -13.60
N GLU A 665 -18.74 37.19 -14.05
CA GLU A 665 -17.53 37.19 -13.24
C GLU A 665 -17.35 38.42 -12.35
N TYR A 666 -17.44 39.61 -12.94
CA TYR A 666 -17.23 40.87 -12.23
C TYR A 666 -18.45 41.35 -11.43
N GLN A 667 -19.55 40.59 -11.43
CA GLN A 667 -20.81 40.96 -10.78
C GLN A 667 -21.34 39.89 -9.81
N ALA A 668 -20.83 38.66 -9.88
CA ALA A 668 -21.27 37.58 -9.02
C ALA A 668 -20.85 37.85 -7.57
N THR A 669 -21.82 37.85 -6.68
CA THR A 669 -21.69 38.04 -5.23
C THR A 669 -22.34 36.85 -4.52
N TRP A 670 -22.18 36.73 -3.21
CA TRP A 670 -22.87 35.69 -2.44
C TRP A 670 -24.39 35.71 -2.64
N LEU A 671 -24.99 36.90 -2.83
CA LEU A 671 -26.45 37.03 -3.00
C LEU A 671 -26.91 37.01 -4.46
N GLN A 672 -26.08 37.45 -5.40
CA GLN A 672 -26.46 37.64 -6.81
C GLN A 672 -25.51 36.96 -7.78
N ALA A 673 -26.04 36.28 -8.79
CA ALA A 673 -25.25 35.67 -9.88
C ALA A 673 -24.76 36.72 -10.89
N ALA A 674 -25.52 37.79 -11.06
CA ALA A 674 -25.18 38.97 -11.85
C ALA A 674 -26.00 40.16 -11.35
N SER A 675 -25.68 41.38 -11.78
CA SER A 675 -26.40 42.58 -11.35
C SER A 675 -27.91 42.46 -11.59
N GLY A 676 -28.69 42.50 -10.50
CA GLY A 676 -30.15 42.36 -10.54
C GLY A 676 -30.68 40.94 -10.73
N GLN A 677 -29.81 39.93 -10.68
CA GLN A 677 -30.16 38.50 -10.80
C GLN A 677 -29.68 37.75 -9.55
N SER A 678 -30.58 37.53 -8.58
CA SER A 678 -30.26 36.81 -7.35
C SER A 678 -30.00 35.32 -7.60
N TRP A 679 -29.12 34.70 -6.82
CA TRP A 679 -29.14 33.25 -6.66
C TRP A 679 -30.47 32.81 -6.03
N SER A 680 -30.92 31.58 -6.27
CA SER A 680 -32.11 31.06 -5.59
C SER A 680 -31.86 30.79 -4.12
N GLN A 681 -30.62 30.43 -3.75
CA GLN A 681 -30.13 30.48 -2.38
C GLN A 681 -28.72 31.11 -2.36
N PRO A 682 -28.39 31.93 -1.35
CA PRO A 682 -27.08 32.56 -1.24
C PRO A 682 -25.92 31.57 -1.36
N GLY A 683 -24.84 31.96 -2.02
CA GLY A 683 -23.67 31.12 -2.28
C GLY A 683 -23.85 30.11 -3.42
N ALA A 684 -24.84 30.33 -4.31
CA ALA A 684 -25.26 29.39 -5.36
C ALA A 684 -25.70 28.03 -4.81
N ASN A 685 -26.32 28.01 -3.63
CA ASN A 685 -26.66 26.78 -2.91
C ASN A 685 -27.96 26.12 -3.35
N GLY A 686 -28.79 26.78 -4.17
CA GLY A 686 -30.08 26.24 -4.55
C GLY A 686 -29.98 25.08 -5.53
N VAL A 687 -30.54 23.93 -5.14
CA VAL A 687 -30.61 22.73 -5.97
C VAL A 687 -32.05 22.53 -6.47
N PRO A 688 -32.29 22.31 -7.78
CA PRO A 688 -31.32 22.33 -8.88
C PRO A 688 -31.14 23.73 -9.52
N SER A 689 -31.78 24.78 -8.99
CA SER A 689 -31.93 26.07 -9.67
C SER A 689 -30.63 26.84 -9.89
N ASP A 690 -29.65 26.70 -9.00
CA ASP A 690 -28.34 27.35 -9.13
C ASP A 690 -27.26 26.36 -9.56
N ARG A 691 -27.33 25.11 -9.08
CA ARG A 691 -26.35 24.04 -9.33
C ARG A 691 -26.98 22.65 -9.32
N SER A 692 -26.24 21.63 -9.76
CA SER A 692 -26.61 20.22 -9.61
C SER A 692 -26.70 19.79 -8.14
N GLY A 693 -27.47 18.74 -7.86
CA GLY A 693 -27.57 18.13 -6.54
C GLY A 693 -26.38 17.22 -6.20
N THR A 694 -25.73 16.65 -7.22
CA THR A 694 -24.58 15.77 -7.09
C THR A 694 -23.34 16.44 -7.69
N PRO A 695 -22.17 16.32 -7.07
CA PRO A 695 -20.93 16.78 -7.68
C PRO A 695 -20.59 15.92 -8.90
N VAL A 696 -19.85 16.49 -9.85
CA VAL A 696 -19.26 15.75 -10.98
C VAL A 696 -17.97 15.04 -10.55
N ASP A 697 -17.25 15.62 -9.60
CA ASP A 697 -16.04 15.04 -9.00
C ASP A 697 -15.83 15.66 -7.61
N SER A 698 -15.19 14.91 -6.71
CA SER A 698 -14.98 15.25 -5.31
C SER A 698 -13.59 14.76 -4.88
N ARG A 699 -12.74 15.66 -4.40
CA ARG A 699 -11.36 15.31 -4.01
C ARG A 699 -10.88 16.09 -2.79
N ALA A 700 -10.05 15.44 -1.98
CA ALA A 700 -9.35 16.07 -0.88
C ALA A 700 -8.29 17.07 -1.38
N LEU A 701 -8.19 18.20 -0.67
CA LEU A 701 -7.08 19.14 -0.69
C LEU A 701 -6.34 19.05 0.64
N ASP A 702 -5.07 18.67 0.58
CA ASP A 702 -4.22 18.39 1.75
C ASP A 702 -2.86 19.10 1.69
N ASN A 703 -2.54 19.80 0.60
CA ASN A 703 -1.24 20.40 0.37
C ASN A 703 -1.32 21.78 -0.33
N ILE A 704 -0.18 22.41 -0.58
CA ILE A 704 -0.03 23.68 -1.31
C ILE A 704 1.15 23.59 -2.28
N ASN A 705 1.29 24.58 -3.16
CA ASN A 705 2.33 24.65 -4.18
C ASN A 705 2.31 23.46 -5.14
N TYR A 706 1.12 22.98 -5.47
CA TYR A 706 0.91 21.85 -6.36
C TYR A 706 -0.31 22.09 -7.25
N ARG A 707 -0.44 21.29 -8.31
CA ARG A 707 -1.64 21.28 -9.14
C ARG A 707 -2.64 20.26 -8.60
N TRP A 708 -3.88 20.69 -8.49
CA TRP A 708 -5.04 19.88 -8.13
C TRP A 708 -6.04 19.92 -9.29
N GLY A 709 -6.55 18.76 -9.68
CA GLY A 709 -7.42 18.63 -10.83
C GLY A 709 -8.68 17.83 -10.60
N LEU A 710 -9.59 17.95 -11.56
CA LEU A 710 -10.91 17.32 -11.55
C LEU A 710 -11.15 16.66 -12.91
N ASP A 711 -11.75 15.47 -12.90
CA ASP A 711 -12.25 14.84 -14.13
C ASP A 711 -13.59 15.45 -14.51
N LEU A 712 -13.63 16.10 -15.68
CA LEU A 712 -14.81 16.79 -16.19
C LEU A 712 -15.29 16.20 -17.53
N THR A 713 -14.88 14.98 -17.85
CA THR A 713 -15.16 14.33 -19.15
C THR A 713 -16.66 14.39 -19.50
N ASP A 714 -17.53 14.04 -18.55
CA ASP A 714 -18.98 14.02 -18.78
C ASP A 714 -19.57 15.44 -18.87
N SER A 715 -19.12 16.36 -18.02
CA SER A 715 -19.59 17.76 -18.05
C SER A 715 -19.20 18.46 -19.36
N VAL A 716 -17.95 18.32 -19.80
CA VAL A 716 -17.47 18.89 -21.05
C VAL A 716 -18.19 18.27 -22.24
N THR A 717 -18.42 16.95 -22.23
CA THR A 717 -19.21 16.28 -23.28
C THR A 717 -20.62 16.86 -23.35
N SER A 718 -21.30 17.00 -22.20
CA SER A 718 -22.63 17.60 -22.12
C SER A 718 -22.64 19.03 -22.63
N TRP A 719 -21.71 19.88 -22.18
CA TRP A 719 -21.59 21.27 -22.59
C TRP A 719 -21.31 21.42 -24.09
N LEU A 720 -20.51 20.54 -24.69
CA LEU A 720 -20.26 20.57 -26.12
C LEU A 720 -21.49 20.18 -26.96
N THR A 721 -22.32 19.26 -26.45
CA THR A 721 -23.59 18.92 -27.12
C THR A 721 -24.67 19.98 -26.92
N SER A 722 -24.63 20.71 -25.80
CA SER A 722 -25.57 21.79 -25.45
C SER A 722 -24.83 23.03 -24.93
N PRO A 723 -24.20 23.84 -25.81
CA PRO A 723 -23.30 24.94 -25.38
C PRO A 723 -23.92 25.95 -24.41
N SER A 724 -25.23 26.21 -24.51
CA SER A 724 -25.94 27.11 -23.59
C SER A 724 -26.08 26.57 -22.16
N SER A 725 -25.83 25.28 -21.94
CA SER A 725 -25.82 24.67 -20.60
C SER A 725 -24.49 24.86 -19.86
N ASN A 726 -23.45 25.35 -20.53
CA ASN A 726 -22.16 25.62 -19.89
C ASN A 726 -22.23 26.87 -19.02
N GLN A 727 -22.55 26.68 -17.75
CA GLN A 727 -22.47 27.72 -16.72
C GLN A 727 -21.25 27.55 -15.80
N GLY A 728 -20.36 26.60 -16.11
CA GLY A 728 -19.17 26.32 -15.31
C GLY A 728 -19.46 25.49 -14.06
N LEU A 729 -18.58 25.61 -13.07
CA LEU A 729 -18.59 24.84 -11.84
C LEU A 729 -18.65 25.74 -10.61
N LEU A 730 -19.36 25.26 -9.59
CA LEU A 730 -19.22 25.69 -8.20
C LEU A 730 -18.28 24.73 -7.48
N LEU A 731 -17.23 25.27 -6.87
CA LEU A 731 -16.30 24.52 -6.01
C LEU A 731 -16.64 24.85 -4.55
N ARG A 732 -17.00 23.83 -3.76
CA ARG A 732 -17.48 23.98 -2.39
C ARG A 732 -16.85 22.95 -1.46
N SER A 733 -16.70 23.30 -0.19
CA SER A 733 -16.30 22.37 0.87
C SER A 733 -17.12 22.64 2.13
N ASP A 734 -17.49 21.59 2.85
CA ASP A 734 -18.41 21.66 4.00
C ASP A 734 -17.76 21.39 5.35
N ASP A 735 -16.69 20.60 5.47
CA ASP A 735 -15.95 20.38 6.73
C ASP A 735 -14.64 19.61 6.44
N PRO A 736 -13.61 19.59 7.32
CA PRO A 736 -13.31 20.46 8.47
C PRO A 736 -13.06 21.91 8.07
N SER A 737 -13.18 22.90 8.97
CA SER A 737 -12.94 24.32 8.63
C SER A 737 -11.49 24.63 8.20
N VAL A 738 -11.31 25.00 6.92
CA VAL A 738 -10.06 25.43 6.29
C VAL A 738 -10.37 26.21 5.03
N GLN A 739 -9.48 27.13 4.66
CA GLN A 739 -9.51 27.82 3.38
C GLN A 739 -8.34 27.35 2.51
N TYR A 740 -8.61 27.11 1.23
CA TYR A 740 -7.61 26.93 0.18
C TYR A 740 -7.71 28.07 -0.83
N ASP A 741 -6.55 28.62 -1.18
CA ASP A 741 -6.37 29.68 -2.17
C ASP A 741 -5.83 29.07 -3.47
N MET A 742 -6.52 29.28 -4.59
CA MET A 742 -6.10 28.80 -5.91
C MET A 742 -5.80 29.96 -6.85
N ALA A 743 -4.84 29.78 -7.76
CA ALA A 743 -4.53 30.76 -8.79
C ALA A 743 -5.74 30.95 -9.72
N SER A 744 -6.11 32.21 -9.99
CA SER A 744 -7.15 32.58 -10.95
C SER A 744 -6.59 32.75 -12.36
N SER A 745 -7.46 33.06 -13.31
CA SER A 745 -7.12 33.45 -14.68
C SER A 745 -6.27 34.73 -14.75
N GLU A 746 -6.34 35.62 -13.75
CA GLU A 746 -5.51 36.83 -13.62
C GLU A 746 -4.20 36.60 -12.85
N TYR A 747 -3.91 35.38 -12.39
CA TYR A 747 -2.68 35.12 -11.63
C TYR A 747 -1.43 35.54 -12.43
N PRO A 748 -0.41 36.20 -11.82
CA PRO A 748 0.72 36.74 -12.57
C PRO A 748 1.55 35.68 -13.30
N THR A 749 1.73 34.52 -12.68
CA THR A 749 2.44 33.39 -13.28
C THR A 749 1.49 32.62 -14.19
N VAL A 750 1.59 32.83 -15.50
CA VAL A 750 0.69 32.23 -16.50
C VAL A 750 0.63 30.70 -16.36
N ASP A 751 1.77 30.05 -16.14
CA ASP A 751 1.87 28.60 -15.97
C ASP A 751 1.17 28.06 -14.71
N GLN A 752 0.74 28.91 -13.77
CA GLN A 752 -0.01 28.51 -12.58
C GLN A 752 -1.52 28.74 -12.74
N ARG A 753 -1.96 29.43 -13.79
CA ARG A 753 -3.38 29.67 -14.05
C ARG A 753 -4.13 28.34 -14.27
N PRO A 754 -5.46 28.32 -14.02
CA PRO A 754 -6.29 27.18 -14.35
C PRO A 754 -6.16 26.79 -15.82
N LYS A 755 -6.11 25.49 -16.10
CA LYS A 755 -6.09 24.97 -17.47
C LYS A 755 -7.03 23.79 -17.63
N MET A 756 -7.70 23.72 -18.78
CA MET A 756 -8.57 22.62 -19.18
C MET A 756 -7.91 21.83 -20.31
N LEU A 757 -7.71 20.53 -20.11
CA LEU A 757 -7.34 19.59 -21.16
C LEU A 757 -8.61 18.97 -21.75
N ILE A 758 -8.67 18.86 -23.08
CA ILE A 758 -9.67 18.09 -23.81
C ILE A 758 -8.93 17.14 -24.76
N VAL A 759 -9.22 15.84 -24.65
CA VAL A 759 -8.66 14.77 -25.49
C VAL A 759 -9.77 14.24 -26.38
N TYR A 760 -9.52 14.08 -27.67
CA TYR A 760 -10.51 13.56 -28.63
C TYR A 760 -9.86 12.77 -29.77
N PRO A 761 -10.57 11.78 -30.36
CA PRO A 761 -10.02 10.96 -31.44
C PRO A 761 -9.67 11.75 -32.72
N LEU A 762 -8.59 11.34 -33.37
CA LEU A 762 -8.30 11.76 -34.73
C LEU A 762 -9.10 10.93 -35.72
N TYR A 763 -9.89 11.58 -36.58
CA TYR A 763 -10.58 10.88 -37.67
C TYR A 763 -9.54 10.43 -38.70
N THR A 764 -9.38 9.12 -38.87
CA THR A 764 -8.72 8.57 -40.06
C THR A 764 -9.81 8.21 -41.05
N PRO A 765 -9.92 8.88 -42.22
CA PRO A 765 -10.87 8.44 -43.24
C PRO A 765 -10.45 7.05 -43.70
N THR A 766 -11.25 6.03 -43.37
CA THR A 766 -11.18 4.73 -44.04
C THR A 766 -11.39 4.99 -45.53
N PRO A 767 -10.46 4.61 -46.42
CA PRO A 767 -10.68 4.79 -47.85
C PRO A 767 -11.93 4.01 -48.23
N THR A 768 -13.00 4.74 -48.59
CA THR A 768 -14.22 4.16 -49.13
C THR A 768 -13.84 3.32 -50.34
N PRO A 769 -14.19 2.02 -50.41
CA PRO A 769 -13.93 1.22 -51.60
C PRO A 769 -14.55 1.94 -52.80
N THR A 770 -13.69 2.40 -53.71
CA THR A 770 -14.13 3.04 -54.95
C THR A 770 -14.86 1.97 -55.75
N ASN A 771 -16.16 2.17 -55.99
CA ASN A 771 -16.95 1.31 -56.87
C ASN A 771 -16.19 1.13 -58.18
N THR A 772 -15.63 -0.07 -58.40
CA THR A 772 -15.04 -0.44 -59.67
C THR A 772 -16.19 -0.50 -60.68
N PRO A 773 -16.16 0.26 -61.79
CA PRO A 773 -17.23 0.22 -62.77
C PRO A 773 -17.33 -1.18 -63.37
N THR A 774 -18.50 -1.80 -63.19
CA THR A 774 -18.84 -3.10 -63.78
C THR A 774 -18.81 -2.98 -65.31
N LEU A 775 -17.90 -3.70 -65.97
CA LEU A 775 -17.82 -3.77 -67.43
C LEU A 775 -19.13 -4.35 -68.00
N THR A 776 -19.75 -3.58 -68.89
CA THR A 776 -20.90 -3.99 -69.70
C THR A 776 -20.47 -5.09 -70.69
N PRO A 777 -21.23 -6.20 -70.85
CA PRO A 777 -20.85 -7.28 -71.75
C PRO A 777 -20.90 -6.82 -73.22
N THR A 778 -19.76 -6.91 -73.91
CA THR A 778 -19.65 -6.66 -75.36
C THR A 778 -19.89 -7.97 -76.12
N PRO A 779 -20.70 -7.98 -77.20
CA PRO A 779 -21.03 -9.18 -77.94
C PRO A 779 -19.86 -9.66 -78.81
N THR A 780 -19.71 -10.98 -78.83
CA THR A 780 -18.73 -11.79 -79.54
C THR A 780 -18.74 -11.56 -81.06
N ARG A 781 -17.57 -11.28 -81.63
CA ARG A 781 -17.23 -11.71 -83.00
C ARG A 781 -15.76 -12.15 -83.10
N THR A 782 -15.59 -13.33 -83.68
CA THR A 782 -14.37 -13.97 -84.21
C THR A 782 -14.84 -14.68 -85.49
N PRO A 783 -14.03 -14.96 -86.53
CA PRO A 783 -12.64 -14.60 -86.84
C PRO A 783 -12.52 -13.87 -88.20
N THR A 784 -11.30 -13.55 -88.65
CA THR A 784 -10.69 -14.00 -89.94
C THR A 784 -9.41 -13.18 -90.24
N PRO A 785 -8.33 -13.80 -90.78
CA PRO A 785 -6.97 -13.23 -90.79
C PRO A 785 -6.47 -12.71 -92.15
N THR A 786 -5.35 -11.95 -92.09
CA THR A 786 -4.27 -11.77 -93.11
C THR A 786 -4.61 -10.99 -94.41
N ARG A 787 -3.79 -10.15 -95.09
CA ARG A 787 -2.36 -9.72 -95.20
C ARG A 787 -2.35 -8.25 -95.76
N THR A 788 -1.43 -7.32 -95.41
CA THR A 788 -0.14 -6.92 -96.07
C THR A 788 -0.22 -6.65 -97.59
N PRO A 789 0.58 -5.78 -98.27
CA PRO A 789 1.32 -4.51 -97.97
C PRO A 789 0.86 -3.30 -98.86
N THR A 790 1.01 -1.99 -98.49
CA THR A 790 2.05 -0.97 -98.92
C THR A 790 1.94 -0.48 -100.40
N PRO A 791 2.41 0.72 -100.89
CA PRO A 791 2.85 2.03 -100.32
C PRO A 791 2.36 3.34 -101.06
N THR A 792 2.88 4.52 -100.63
CA THR A 792 3.29 5.73 -101.43
C THR A 792 2.25 6.89 -101.54
N ALA A 793 2.49 8.20 -101.29
CA ALA A 793 3.62 9.04 -100.78
C ALA A 793 3.14 10.48 -100.37
N THR A 794 4.03 11.21 -99.63
CA THR A 794 4.29 12.69 -99.67
C THR A 794 3.38 13.65 -98.84
N PRO A 795 3.82 14.83 -98.28
CA PRO A 795 5.14 15.40 -97.88
C PRO A 795 5.25 16.03 -96.43
N THR A 796 6.50 16.03 -95.90
CA THR A 796 7.36 17.08 -95.23
C THR A 796 6.73 18.22 -94.36
N ARG A 797 7.17 18.58 -93.12
CA ARG A 797 8.47 19.11 -92.57
C ARG A 797 8.46 19.07 -90.99
N THR A 798 9.52 18.61 -90.27
CA THR A 798 10.72 19.32 -89.73
C THR A 798 10.51 19.79 -88.24
N PRO A 799 11.51 19.77 -87.33
CA PRO A 799 11.73 18.68 -86.36
C PRO A 799 11.80 19.15 -84.88
N THR A 800 11.75 18.22 -83.91
CA THR A 800 12.19 18.47 -82.53
C THR A 800 12.91 17.22 -82.00
N PRO A 801 14.07 17.36 -81.33
CA PRO A 801 15.09 16.31 -81.23
C PRO A 801 14.79 15.20 -80.23
N THR A 802 15.35 14.04 -80.54
CA THR A 802 15.48 12.87 -79.68
C THR A 802 16.49 13.14 -78.56
N ASN A 803 16.07 13.02 -77.29
CA ASN A 803 16.98 13.02 -76.17
C ASN A 803 17.48 11.59 -75.89
N THR A 804 18.81 11.47 -75.97
CA THR A 804 19.68 10.49 -75.34
C THR A 804 19.24 10.15 -73.90
N PRO A 805 19.34 8.89 -73.43
CA PRO A 805 19.11 8.56 -72.03
C PRO A 805 20.18 9.23 -71.16
N THR A 806 19.80 10.32 -70.52
CA THR A 806 20.54 10.96 -69.43
C THR A 806 20.43 10.07 -68.19
N ALA A 807 21.54 9.84 -67.49
CA ALA A 807 21.53 9.19 -66.18
C ALA A 807 20.49 9.87 -65.27
N THR A 808 19.55 9.10 -64.75
CA THR A 808 18.65 9.57 -63.70
C THR A 808 19.53 10.10 -62.56
N PRO A 809 19.41 11.36 -62.13
CA PRO A 809 20.08 11.80 -60.92
C PRO A 809 19.59 10.89 -59.80
N THR A 810 20.48 10.07 -59.25
CA THR A 810 20.25 9.47 -57.94
C THR A 810 19.93 10.64 -57.01
N ASN A 811 18.73 10.66 -56.41
CA ASN A 811 18.44 11.59 -55.33
C ASN A 811 19.60 11.45 -54.34
N THR A 812 20.45 12.47 -54.21
CA THR A 812 21.40 12.53 -53.11
C THR A 812 20.55 12.42 -51.85
N PRO A 813 20.70 11.37 -51.02
CA PRO A 813 19.89 11.22 -49.82
C PRO A 813 20.08 12.49 -48.99
N VAL A 814 18.99 13.22 -48.77
CA VAL A 814 19.02 14.38 -47.90
C VAL A 814 19.18 13.81 -46.50
N ILE A 815 20.33 14.08 -45.90
CA ILE A 815 20.72 13.63 -44.57
C ILE A 815 20.60 14.79 -43.58
N GLY A 816 20.28 14.48 -42.34
CA GLY A 816 20.30 15.44 -41.23
C GLY A 816 21.34 15.07 -40.19
N GLY A 817 21.36 15.81 -39.10
CA GLY A 817 22.24 15.56 -37.97
C GLY A 817 21.60 15.93 -36.64
N ILE A 818 22.24 15.50 -35.57
CA ILE A 818 21.95 15.91 -34.19
C ILE A 818 23.29 16.26 -33.55
N GLN A 819 23.35 17.34 -32.79
CA GLN A 819 24.51 17.72 -32.00
C GLN A 819 24.04 18.27 -30.66
N GLY A 820 24.95 18.38 -29.70
CA GLY A 820 24.60 18.81 -28.37
C GLY A 820 25.79 19.02 -27.46
N VAL A 821 25.49 19.48 -26.25
CA VAL A 821 26.44 19.58 -25.15
C VAL A 821 25.83 18.96 -23.91
N VAL A 822 26.64 18.19 -23.18
CA VAL A 822 26.36 17.84 -21.78
C VAL A 822 27.09 18.85 -20.91
N TRP A 823 26.41 19.60 -20.04
CA TRP A 823 27.02 20.63 -19.18
C TRP A 823 26.69 20.46 -17.71
N ARG A 824 27.52 21.10 -16.90
CA ARG A 824 27.34 21.15 -15.45
C ARG A 824 26.31 22.22 -15.07
N ASP A 825 25.07 21.79 -14.85
CA ASP A 825 24.00 22.62 -14.29
C ASP A 825 24.25 22.79 -12.78
N SER A 826 24.92 23.88 -12.42
CA SER A 826 25.41 24.07 -11.05
C SER A 826 24.37 24.71 -10.14
N ASN A 827 23.35 25.35 -10.71
CA ASN A 827 22.28 26.03 -9.99
C ASN A 827 20.92 25.30 -10.10
N HIS A 828 20.89 24.15 -10.77
CA HIS A 828 19.74 23.27 -10.95
C HIS A 828 18.55 23.95 -11.65
N ASN A 829 18.81 24.93 -12.52
CA ASN A 829 17.77 25.68 -13.20
C ASN A 829 17.41 25.11 -14.58
N GLN A 830 18.05 24.02 -15.01
CA GLN A 830 17.81 23.32 -16.27
C GLN A 830 18.12 24.15 -17.54
N ALA A 831 18.77 25.30 -17.38
CA ALA A 831 19.14 26.19 -18.48
C ALA A 831 20.66 26.40 -18.45
N ARG A 832 21.31 26.28 -19.61
CA ARG A 832 22.76 26.50 -19.68
C ARG A 832 23.11 27.96 -19.51
N ASP A 833 23.66 28.31 -18.35
CA ASP A 833 24.05 29.68 -18.00
C ASP A 833 25.50 30.03 -18.37
N ALA A 834 25.80 31.33 -18.42
CA ALA A 834 27.16 31.82 -18.63
C ALA A 834 28.07 31.42 -17.45
N GLY A 835 29.04 30.55 -17.71
CA GLY A 835 29.97 30.02 -16.70
C GLY A 835 29.83 28.51 -16.46
N GLU A 836 28.79 27.88 -17.00
CA GLU A 836 28.59 26.43 -16.90
C GLU A 836 29.41 25.68 -17.95
N SER A 837 30.41 24.94 -17.46
CA SER A 837 31.33 24.16 -18.28
C SER A 837 30.68 22.88 -18.78
N GLY A 838 31.03 22.45 -20.00
CA GLY A 838 30.67 21.12 -20.49
C GLY A 838 31.34 19.99 -19.69
N ILE A 839 30.71 18.82 -19.67
CA ILE A 839 31.18 17.62 -18.98
C ILE A 839 31.78 16.66 -20.01
N PRO A 840 33.09 16.38 -19.96
CA PRO A 840 33.74 15.49 -20.90
C PRO A 840 33.56 14.01 -20.54
N GLY A 841 33.56 13.15 -21.55
CA GLY A 841 33.53 11.69 -21.39
C GLY A 841 32.17 11.08 -21.05
N VAL A 842 31.07 11.83 -21.16
CA VAL A 842 29.70 11.34 -20.98
C VAL A 842 29.30 10.50 -22.18
N ALA A 843 28.76 9.30 -21.94
CA ALA A 843 28.28 8.43 -23.02
C ALA A 843 26.92 8.92 -23.51
N VAL A 844 26.83 9.19 -24.82
CA VAL A 844 25.57 9.58 -25.48
C VAL A 844 25.24 8.59 -26.58
N THR A 845 24.05 8.01 -26.52
CA THR A 845 23.56 6.95 -27.38
C THR A 845 22.41 7.45 -28.24
N LEU A 846 22.48 7.22 -29.55
CA LEU A 846 21.39 7.47 -30.47
C LEU A 846 20.63 6.17 -30.73
N ARG A 847 19.31 6.19 -30.56
CA ARG A 847 18.42 5.07 -30.85
C ARG A 847 17.40 5.46 -31.92
N LEU A 848 17.04 4.48 -32.74
CA LEU A 848 15.85 4.51 -33.57
C LEU A 848 14.95 3.40 -33.05
N GLU A 849 13.78 3.77 -32.52
CA GLU A 849 12.94 2.87 -31.72
C GLU A 849 13.76 2.24 -30.56
N ASN A 850 13.84 0.91 -30.48
CA ASN A 850 14.59 0.19 -29.45
C ASN A 850 16.00 -0.22 -29.89
N THR A 851 16.43 0.16 -31.10
CA THR A 851 17.74 -0.24 -31.63
C THR A 851 18.76 0.90 -31.49
N VAL A 852 19.92 0.60 -30.91
CA VAL A 852 21.06 1.54 -30.89
C VAL A 852 21.59 1.69 -32.32
N VAL A 853 21.47 2.89 -32.86
CA VAL A 853 21.96 3.22 -34.21
C VAL A 853 23.37 3.80 -34.18
N SER A 854 23.74 4.48 -33.10
CA SER A 854 25.10 5.01 -32.90
C SER A 854 25.33 5.33 -31.43
N GLN A 855 26.59 5.42 -31.02
CA GLN A 855 26.99 5.86 -29.69
C GLN A 855 28.28 6.67 -29.80
N THR A 856 28.38 7.74 -29.00
CA THR A 856 29.56 8.60 -28.90
C THR A 856 29.83 8.97 -27.44
N THR A 857 30.93 9.66 -27.21
CA THR A 857 31.27 10.24 -25.90
C THR A 857 31.53 11.72 -26.06
N THR A 858 31.13 12.54 -25.09
CA THR A 858 31.33 13.99 -25.15
C THR A 858 32.81 14.38 -25.17
N GLY A 859 33.14 15.43 -25.93
CA GLY A 859 34.47 16.03 -26.02
C GLY A 859 34.86 16.82 -24.77
N SER A 860 36.07 17.41 -24.77
CA SER A 860 36.63 18.16 -23.63
C SER A 860 35.77 19.34 -23.16
N ASP A 861 34.90 19.85 -24.04
CA ASP A 861 33.97 20.95 -23.82
C ASP A 861 32.52 20.49 -23.65
N GLY A 862 32.29 19.19 -23.46
CA GLY A 862 30.97 18.56 -23.31
C GLY A 862 30.24 18.31 -24.62
N SER A 863 30.80 18.66 -25.78
CA SER A 863 30.11 18.54 -27.06
C SER A 863 30.02 17.11 -27.59
N TYR A 864 28.92 16.78 -28.26
CA TYR A 864 28.72 15.52 -28.98
C TYR A 864 27.93 15.73 -30.27
N GLY A 865 27.94 14.74 -31.18
CA GLY A 865 27.08 14.80 -32.36
C GLY A 865 27.01 13.51 -33.18
N PHE A 866 25.96 13.42 -33.98
CA PHE A 866 25.59 12.35 -34.89
C PHE A 866 25.25 12.94 -36.26
N GLY A 867 26.07 12.68 -37.27
CA GLY A 867 25.83 13.11 -38.65
C GLY A 867 25.25 12.01 -39.53
N ASN A 868 24.91 12.36 -40.77
CA ASN A 868 24.44 11.44 -41.82
C ASN A 868 23.17 10.65 -41.45
N LEU A 869 22.26 11.26 -40.69
CA LEU A 869 21.03 10.61 -40.22
C LEU A 869 19.94 10.65 -41.30
N ALA A 870 19.12 9.59 -41.34
CA ALA A 870 17.97 9.54 -42.22
C ALA A 870 16.90 10.54 -41.75
N VAL A 871 16.34 11.32 -42.67
CA VAL A 871 15.41 12.40 -42.34
C VAL A 871 13.99 11.87 -42.13
N ASN A 872 13.15 12.61 -41.40
CA ASN A 872 11.77 12.25 -41.04
C ASN A 872 11.65 10.96 -40.19
N GLN A 873 12.69 10.65 -39.42
CA GLN A 873 12.70 9.57 -38.43
C GLN A 873 12.78 10.16 -37.02
N ASN A 874 12.11 9.51 -36.05
CA ASN A 874 12.19 9.87 -34.64
C ASN A 874 13.38 9.18 -34.00
N TYR A 875 14.44 9.95 -33.76
CA TYR A 875 15.60 9.45 -33.03
C TYR A 875 15.47 9.80 -31.55
N THR A 876 15.84 8.87 -30.68
CA THR A 876 15.99 9.10 -29.25
C THR A 876 17.47 9.27 -28.94
N VAL A 877 17.85 10.45 -28.46
CA VAL A 877 19.18 10.70 -27.90
C VAL A 877 19.10 10.41 -26.42
N VAL A 878 19.97 9.54 -25.91
CA VAL A 878 20.01 9.08 -24.51
C VAL A 878 21.40 9.38 -23.97
N GLU A 879 21.53 10.19 -22.94
CA GLU A 879 22.78 10.29 -22.20
C GLU A 879 22.83 9.27 -21.06
N THR A 880 24.00 9.14 -20.44
CA THR A 880 24.19 8.29 -19.28
C THR A 880 25.02 9.04 -18.28
N ASP A 881 24.42 9.33 -17.12
CA ASP A 881 25.04 10.12 -16.06
C ASP A 881 26.44 9.59 -15.74
N PRO A 882 27.48 10.43 -15.85
CA PRO A 882 28.81 10.04 -15.41
C PRO A 882 28.81 9.88 -13.89
N SER A 883 29.75 9.07 -13.37
CA SER A 883 29.90 8.90 -11.92
C SER A 883 30.02 10.26 -11.21
N TYR A 884 29.32 10.39 -10.07
CA TYR A 884 29.23 11.62 -9.28
C TYR A 884 28.39 12.74 -9.87
N TYR A 885 27.59 12.46 -10.89
CA TYR A 885 26.60 13.38 -11.44
C TYR A 885 25.22 12.77 -11.41
N VAL A 886 24.22 13.64 -11.41
CA VAL A 886 22.81 13.30 -11.58
C VAL A 886 22.20 14.29 -12.56
N SER A 887 21.37 13.82 -13.49
CA SER A 887 20.74 14.72 -14.44
C SER A 887 19.76 15.69 -13.78
N THR A 888 19.87 16.96 -14.17
CA THR A 888 18.87 18.00 -13.87
C THR A 888 17.89 18.18 -15.02
N THR A 889 18.26 17.75 -16.23
CA THR A 889 17.38 17.62 -17.40
C THR A 889 16.97 16.15 -17.64
N THR A 890 16.06 15.88 -18.58
CA THR A 890 15.73 14.49 -18.95
C THR A 890 16.95 13.79 -19.56
N ASN A 891 17.22 12.56 -19.13
CA ASN A 891 18.29 11.71 -19.67
C ASN A 891 18.07 11.27 -21.14
N GLN A 892 16.89 11.53 -21.68
CA GLN A 892 16.57 11.21 -23.07
C GLN A 892 15.66 12.24 -23.72
N VAL A 893 15.92 12.53 -24.99
CA VAL A 893 15.13 13.45 -25.82
C VAL A 893 14.82 12.78 -27.16
N VAL A 894 13.55 12.81 -27.56
CA VAL A 894 13.10 12.33 -28.87
C VAL A 894 13.02 13.50 -29.84
N VAL A 895 13.68 13.37 -31.00
CA VAL A 895 13.71 14.41 -32.03
C VAL A 895 13.40 13.86 -33.42
N LEU A 896 12.63 14.63 -34.20
CA LEU A 896 12.36 14.38 -35.61
C LEU A 896 13.38 15.13 -36.47
N VAL A 897 14.31 14.41 -37.11
CA VAL A 897 15.41 15.04 -37.88
C VAL A 897 14.89 15.60 -39.23
N PRO A 898 14.95 16.92 -39.48
CA PRO A 898 14.50 17.52 -40.73
C PRO A 898 15.53 17.40 -41.86
N ALA A 899 15.05 17.50 -43.09
CA ALA A 899 15.88 17.44 -44.30
C ALA A 899 16.96 18.55 -44.34
N GLY A 900 18.24 18.16 -44.29
CA GLY A 900 19.39 19.08 -44.42
C GLY A 900 19.70 19.94 -43.19
N ALA A 901 19.06 19.65 -42.04
CA ALA A 901 19.25 20.39 -40.80
C ALA A 901 19.99 19.54 -39.75
N THR A 902 20.72 20.20 -38.85
CA THR A 902 21.28 19.60 -37.64
C THR A 902 20.54 20.15 -36.43
N LEU A 903 19.97 19.26 -35.61
CA LEU A 903 19.23 19.63 -34.39
C LEU A 903 20.16 19.75 -33.19
N GLN A 904 19.85 20.68 -32.28
CA GLN A 904 20.55 20.86 -31.02
C GLN A 904 19.80 20.11 -29.91
N VAL A 905 20.46 19.21 -29.19
CA VAL A 905 19.92 18.43 -28.06
C VAL A 905 20.90 18.51 -26.91
N ASP A 906 20.49 19.11 -25.81
CA ASP A 906 21.38 19.62 -24.78
C ASP A 906 20.96 18.97 -23.44
N PHE A 907 21.92 18.46 -22.66
CA PHE A 907 21.69 17.82 -21.35
C PHE A 907 22.44 18.50 -20.19
N GLY A 908 21.72 18.82 -19.12
CA GLY A 908 22.25 19.37 -17.88
C GLY A 908 22.36 18.32 -16.77
N ASP A 909 23.52 18.29 -16.12
CA ASP A 909 23.88 17.40 -15.01
C ASP A 909 24.45 18.20 -13.82
N ALA A 910 24.07 17.84 -12.59
CA ALA A 910 24.60 18.42 -11.36
C ALA A 910 25.54 17.45 -10.64
N TYR A 911 26.62 17.97 -10.05
CA TYR A 911 27.56 17.16 -9.29
C TYR A 911 26.94 16.71 -7.95
N SER A 912 26.84 15.40 -7.75
CA SER A 912 26.31 14.74 -6.55
C SER A 912 27.33 13.74 -6.00
N PRO A 913 28.17 14.13 -5.02
CA PRO A 913 29.09 13.20 -4.38
C PRO A 913 28.30 12.21 -3.49
N PRO A 914 28.77 10.96 -3.32
CA PRO A 914 28.13 10.00 -2.43
C PRO A 914 28.03 10.56 -1.02
N VAL A 915 26.81 10.54 -0.46
CA VAL A 915 26.53 10.93 0.92
C VAL A 915 27.20 9.91 1.85
N TYR A 916 28.37 10.26 2.40
CA TYR A 916 28.87 9.59 3.59
C TYR A 916 28.02 10.08 4.77
N LEU A 917 27.14 9.22 5.28
CA LEU A 917 26.44 9.42 6.54
C LEU A 917 27.47 9.77 7.63
N PRO A 918 27.37 10.93 8.31
CA PRO A 918 28.26 11.24 9.41
C PRO A 918 27.90 10.35 10.60
N MET A 919 28.87 9.58 11.10
CA MET A 919 28.75 8.95 12.43
C MET A 919 28.48 10.04 13.47
N ILE A 920 27.27 10.05 14.04
CA ILE A 920 26.91 10.91 15.16
C ILE A 920 27.73 10.46 16.38
N SER A 921 28.75 11.26 16.71
CA SER A 921 29.45 11.19 17.98
C SER A 921 28.54 11.72 19.09
N ARG A 922 28.07 10.84 19.98
CA ARG A 922 27.51 11.21 21.29
C ARG A 922 28.50 12.14 22.01
N LYS A 923 28.14 13.41 22.21
CA LYS A 923 28.72 14.22 23.28
C LYS A 923 27.88 14.01 24.54
N THR A 924 28.50 13.37 25.52
CA THR A 924 28.12 13.43 26.92
C THR A 924 28.23 14.86 27.43
N GLY A 925 27.18 15.34 28.07
CA GLY A 925 27.11 16.54 28.90
C GLY A 925 26.00 16.37 29.90
#